data_AF-A0A9E0VBX1-F1
#
_entry.id   AF-A0A9E0VBX1-F1
#
_cell.length_a   1.000
_cell.length_b   1.000
_cell.length_c   1.000
_cell.angle_alpha   90.00
_cell.angle_beta   90.00
_cell.angle_gamma   90.00
#
_symmetry.space_group_name_H-M   'P 1'
#
loop_
_entity.id
_entity.type
_entity.pdbx_description
1 polymer ?
#
loop_
_entity_poly.entity_id
_entity_poly.type
_entity_poly.pdbx_seq_one_letter_code
_entity_poly.pdbx_strand_id
1 'polypeptide(L)'
;MPRLTFNYGKIAALAALCAVVSTATFGQALLSSKNDVRTIDSPLLRAPSTAAFQAKAPFAGALSANSYEIRLAPENDAWHFEGDRRILDRTGYPAAVYRADFQTRAGTPEARAREYLAANRELFGLTEADLKALRLHAVRTDGGDAVVRLRQTYDGLPVNKNAEITIHLDRRGVVDFVQNGFVYGIALKDTTPALTAADARAAVTDYLGVAGALKRRETSELMVLRHAETDALVYRVDLVMNEPAGEWEAYVDAKSGALLKMEDVALYYRDKNAPRRAVRPNSLAVAGTGNVFDPDPLTTAGATYGGSYVDNSDANAAVLTAELRSVTLPDITLSAGTYSLTGPYAQIVDFETPNKGLFTQASPTFAFDRNADNFEAVMCYYQIDTAMRYLNVTLGLTVAPYQYAGGVKVDPSGLSGGDNSHYVTGSGQLAFGEGGVDDAEDADVIWHELGHGLHDWFTAGSLSQVNGLSEGTGDYWAASYSRFKGGWTSAQTPYFWTFNWDGHNTFWNGRLLNYTPVYPGGLINQIHTDGQIWATANMKIWDDIGRQKTDKAFWKGLSMTNSTTSQNDAAVAVFTASGTLGYTAAERTAIRNRYVAAGYTIPAVPTAASVSVGGRVTTAGGTGIRGALVSLTAPDGAVRTAKTNSFGYFVFEDVATGGSYVVAVDSPRYDFPNASRVVTVEDSVADLDFTAVE
;
A
#
# COMPACT_ATOMS: atom_id res chain seq x y z
N MET A 1 62.11 -29.01 -4.74
CA MET A 1 62.91 -27.78 -4.94
C MET A 1 61.94 -26.58 -4.97
N PRO A 2 62.39 -25.30 -4.90
CA PRO A 2 61.62 -24.19 -4.30
C PRO A 2 60.21 -23.97 -4.87
N ARG A 3 59.17 -23.65 -4.08
CA ARG A 3 58.97 -22.51 -3.14
C ARG A 3 59.07 -21.13 -3.81
N LEU A 4 57.95 -20.41 -3.83
CA LEU A 4 57.92 -18.95 -3.73
C LEU A 4 56.68 -18.54 -2.91
N THR A 5 56.93 -17.99 -1.73
CA THR A 5 55.92 -17.47 -0.79
C THR A 5 56.06 -15.95 -0.70
N PHE A 6 54.95 -15.23 -0.67
CA PHE A 6 54.92 -13.84 -0.21
C PHE A 6 53.66 -13.59 0.62
N ASN A 7 53.82 -13.08 1.84
CA ASN A 7 52.77 -12.39 2.58
C ASN A 7 53.36 -11.51 3.70
N TYR A 8 52.59 -10.48 4.08
CA TYR A 8 52.74 -9.54 5.22
C TYR A 8 53.90 -8.52 5.26
N GLY A 9 53.50 -7.27 5.56
CA GLY A 9 54.35 -6.12 5.90
C GLY A 9 53.54 -4.81 5.96
N LYS A 10 53.09 -4.39 7.16
CA LYS A 10 52.44 -3.08 7.45
C LYS A 10 53.31 -2.25 8.43
N ILE A 11 52.92 -0.99 8.68
CA ILE A 11 53.40 -0.06 9.76
C ILE A 11 54.76 0.63 9.40
N ALA A 12 55.02 1.95 9.54
CA ALA A 12 54.33 3.19 10.01
C ALA A 12 55.06 4.44 9.41
N ALA A 13 54.62 5.72 9.48
CA ALA A 13 53.32 6.39 9.78
C ALA A 13 53.17 7.66 8.86
N LEU A 14 53.15 8.96 9.21
CA LEU A 14 53.15 9.77 10.45
C LEU A 14 52.75 11.25 10.15
N ALA A 15 51.80 11.86 10.89
CA ALA A 15 51.56 13.32 11.13
C ALA A 15 51.35 14.31 9.92
N ALA A 16 50.65 15.46 10.04
CA ALA A 16 49.62 15.95 10.98
C ALA A 16 48.92 17.26 10.49
N LEU A 17 47.67 17.48 10.92
CA LEU A 17 46.87 18.72 11.14
C LEU A 17 46.80 19.91 10.14
N CYS A 18 45.69 20.65 10.23
CA CYS A 18 45.35 21.87 9.44
C CYS A 18 45.27 23.16 10.31
N ALA A 19 44.79 24.26 9.70
CA ALA A 19 44.50 25.62 10.24
C ALA A 19 45.70 26.61 10.21
N VAL A 20 45.55 27.96 10.16
CA VAL A 20 44.41 28.87 10.47
C VAL A 20 44.24 30.03 9.44
N VAL A 21 42.99 30.49 9.31
CA VAL A 21 42.40 31.74 8.75
C VAL A 21 43.28 33.00 8.56
N SER A 22 42.99 33.78 7.48
CA SER A 22 43.03 35.26 7.47
C SER A 22 42.01 35.87 6.48
N THR A 23 41.66 37.16 6.60
CA THR A 23 40.45 37.80 6.00
C THR A 23 40.68 39.18 5.37
N ALA A 24 40.05 39.48 4.20
CA ALA A 24 39.65 40.82 3.69
C ALA A 24 38.92 40.68 2.33
N THR A 25 37.59 40.76 2.20
CA THR A 25 36.66 41.93 2.17
C THR A 25 36.61 42.77 0.87
N PHE A 26 35.45 42.69 0.19
CA PHE A 26 34.74 43.72 -0.60
C PHE A 26 35.41 44.45 -1.79
N GLY A 27 34.72 44.43 -2.94
CA GLY A 27 34.94 45.32 -4.09
C GLY A 27 33.83 45.17 -5.14
N GLN A 28 33.08 46.23 -5.45
CA GLN A 28 31.93 46.20 -6.36
C GLN A 28 32.32 46.39 -7.85
N ALA A 29 31.36 46.05 -8.71
CA ALA A 29 30.94 46.81 -9.90
C ALA A 29 31.71 46.72 -11.24
N LEU A 30 30.96 46.16 -12.21
CA LEU A 30 30.64 46.73 -13.54
C LEU A 30 31.65 46.74 -14.72
N LEU A 31 31.03 46.50 -15.89
CA LEU A 31 31.28 47.08 -17.23
C LEU A 31 32.51 46.66 -18.07
N SER A 32 32.19 45.80 -19.05
CA SER A 32 32.61 45.92 -20.47
C SER A 32 34.07 45.54 -20.80
N SER A 33 34.46 45.37 -22.07
CA SER A 33 33.73 45.62 -23.33
C SER A 33 34.01 44.57 -24.43
N LYS A 34 33.16 44.60 -25.46
CA LYS A 34 33.19 43.75 -26.67
C LYS A 34 34.46 43.96 -27.52
N ASN A 35 34.91 42.90 -28.18
CA ASN A 35 35.08 42.75 -29.65
C ASN A 35 36.08 41.59 -29.91
N ASP A 36 35.71 40.49 -30.58
CA ASP A 36 35.48 40.33 -32.04
C ASP A 36 36.72 40.59 -32.91
N VAL A 37 37.24 39.53 -33.57
CA VAL A 37 37.28 39.37 -35.05
C VAL A 37 38.03 38.07 -35.50
N ARG A 38 37.23 37.09 -35.96
CA ARG A 38 37.36 36.21 -37.16
C ARG A 38 38.57 35.27 -37.44
N THR A 39 38.22 33.98 -37.64
CA THR A 39 38.68 33.02 -38.70
C THR A 39 40.15 32.51 -38.65
N ILE A 40 40.54 31.35 -39.20
CA ILE A 40 40.05 30.52 -40.34
C ILE A 40 39.93 29.01 -39.96
N ASP A 41 39.18 28.25 -40.78
CA ASP A 41 38.77 26.84 -40.67
C ASP A 41 39.84 25.73 -40.73
N SER A 42 39.64 24.69 -39.89
CA SER A 42 39.33 23.27 -40.19
C SER A 42 40.23 22.44 -41.17
N PRO A 43 40.26 21.07 -41.14
CA PRO A 43 39.31 20.15 -40.48
C PRO A 43 39.92 18.86 -39.81
N LEU A 44 39.02 17.92 -39.42
CA LEU A 44 39.22 16.47 -39.21
C LEU A 44 40.13 15.97 -38.07
N LEU A 45 39.55 15.82 -36.87
CA LEU A 45 39.23 14.49 -36.26
C LEU A 45 38.59 14.70 -34.87
N ARG A 46 37.32 14.31 -34.73
CA ARG A 46 36.60 14.29 -33.43
C ARG A 46 36.05 12.90 -33.16
N ALA A 47 36.27 12.41 -31.94
CA ALA A 47 35.41 11.39 -31.34
C ALA A 47 34.01 11.99 -31.06
N PRO A 48 32.94 11.18 -31.01
CA PRO A 48 31.60 11.68 -30.70
C PRO A 48 31.55 12.27 -29.29
N SER A 49 31.05 13.50 -29.16
CA SER A 49 30.89 14.19 -27.89
C SER A 49 29.50 13.97 -27.30
N THR A 50 29.42 13.67 -26.00
CA THR A 50 28.20 13.51 -25.21
C THR A 50 27.41 14.84 -25.10
N ALA A 51 26.54 15.15 -26.06
CA ALA A 51 25.60 16.28 -25.97
C ALA A 51 24.44 16.17 -26.99
N ALA A 52 23.34 15.49 -26.64
CA ALA A 52 22.10 15.48 -27.44
C ALA A 52 20.79 15.23 -26.65
N PHE A 53 20.79 15.34 -25.31
CA PHE A 53 19.56 15.30 -24.51
C PHE A 53 19.31 16.65 -23.85
N GLN A 54 18.38 17.42 -24.41
CA GLN A 54 17.68 18.50 -23.71
C GLN A 54 16.23 18.07 -23.51
N ALA A 55 15.89 17.62 -22.29
CA ALA A 55 14.50 17.44 -21.90
C ALA A 55 13.77 18.79 -21.99
N LYS A 56 12.46 18.77 -22.33
CA LYS A 56 11.64 19.98 -22.24
C LYS A 56 11.56 20.42 -20.79
N ALA A 57 11.68 21.74 -20.54
CA ALA A 57 11.78 22.34 -19.21
C ALA A 57 10.85 21.79 -18.09
N PRO A 58 9.55 21.49 -18.31
CA PRO A 58 8.68 20.95 -17.25
C PRO A 58 9.01 19.49 -16.82
N PHE A 59 9.83 18.76 -17.58
CA PHE A 59 10.30 17.40 -17.23
C PHE A 59 11.75 17.41 -16.72
N ALA A 60 12.29 18.57 -16.31
CA ALA A 60 13.67 18.71 -15.87
C ALA A 60 13.86 18.27 -14.40
N GLY A 61 13.98 16.96 -14.18
CA GLY A 61 14.36 16.38 -12.89
C GLY A 61 15.74 16.82 -12.42
N ALA A 62 15.93 16.83 -11.09
CA ALA A 62 17.27 16.90 -10.50
C ALA A 62 17.95 15.52 -10.61
N LEU A 63 19.22 15.50 -11.03
CA LEU A 63 20.05 14.29 -10.98
C LEU A 63 20.26 13.90 -9.51
N SER A 64 19.93 12.66 -9.15
CA SER A 64 20.21 12.12 -7.81
C SER A 64 21.66 11.61 -7.71
N ALA A 65 22.03 11.08 -6.54
CA ALA A 65 23.37 10.53 -6.33
C ALA A 65 23.60 9.19 -7.05
N ASN A 66 22.54 8.47 -7.44
CA ASN A 66 22.63 7.23 -8.21
C ASN A 66 22.53 7.56 -9.70
N SER A 67 23.53 7.13 -10.49
CA SER A 67 23.91 7.74 -11.77
C SER A 67 22.98 7.51 -12.99
N TYR A 68 21.75 7.04 -12.77
CA TYR A 68 20.79 6.65 -13.81
C TYR A 68 19.40 7.28 -13.65
N GLU A 69 19.14 8.05 -12.59
CA GLU A 69 17.79 8.56 -12.34
C GLU A 69 17.47 9.86 -13.09
N ILE A 70 16.30 9.88 -13.72
CA ILE A 70 15.62 11.06 -14.25
C ILE A 70 14.23 11.09 -13.60
N ARG A 71 14.12 11.80 -12.47
CA ARG A 71 12.87 11.89 -11.71
C ARG A 71 11.93 12.95 -12.27
N LEU A 72 10.62 12.72 -12.22
CA LEU A 72 9.65 13.81 -12.42
C LEU A 72 9.70 14.78 -11.22
N ALA A 73 9.41 16.07 -11.46
CA ALA A 73 9.37 17.04 -10.37
C ALA A 73 8.16 16.76 -9.46
N PRO A 74 8.26 16.89 -8.12
CA PRO A 74 7.13 16.59 -7.24
C PRO A 74 5.98 17.61 -7.42
N GLU A 75 4.80 17.14 -7.83
CA GLU A 75 3.55 17.93 -7.84
C GLU A 75 3.00 18.05 -6.41
N ASN A 76 3.46 19.06 -5.67
CA ASN A 76 2.91 19.44 -4.36
C ASN A 76 1.60 20.22 -4.53
N ASP A 77 0.54 19.53 -4.96
CA ASP A 77 -0.80 20.11 -5.05
C ASP A 77 -1.32 20.53 -3.67
N ALA A 78 -1.59 21.82 -3.52
CA ALA A 78 -2.29 22.35 -2.36
C ALA A 78 -3.74 21.86 -2.33
N TRP A 79 -4.27 21.68 -1.12
CA TRP A 79 -5.60 21.12 -0.89
C TRP A 79 -6.21 21.66 0.40
N HIS A 80 -7.54 21.62 0.49
CA HIS A 80 -8.31 21.94 1.69
C HIS A 80 -9.47 20.95 1.90
N PHE A 81 -10.18 21.08 3.03
CA PHE A 81 -11.39 20.29 3.32
C PHE A 81 -12.66 21.12 3.09
N GLU A 82 -13.62 20.56 2.35
CA GLU A 82 -15.00 21.06 2.24
C GLU A 82 -15.97 20.02 2.81
N GLY A 83 -16.21 20.09 4.13
CA GLY A 83 -16.96 19.05 4.83
C GLY A 83 -16.24 17.69 4.75
N ASP A 84 -16.97 16.63 4.42
CA ASP A 84 -16.43 15.27 4.24
C ASP A 84 -15.73 15.06 2.86
N ARG A 85 -15.00 16.07 2.35
CA ARG A 85 -14.30 16.06 1.05
C ARG A 85 -12.93 16.72 1.12
N ARG A 86 -11.91 16.13 0.50
CA ARG A 86 -10.59 16.77 0.27
C ARG A 86 -10.52 17.33 -1.14
N ILE A 87 -10.52 18.66 -1.29
CA ILE A 87 -10.51 19.37 -2.59
C ILE A 87 -9.07 19.71 -2.98
N LEU A 88 -8.70 19.50 -4.26
CA LEU A 88 -7.42 19.96 -4.80
C LEU A 88 -7.54 21.40 -5.33
N ASP A 89 -6.79 22.33 -4.75
CA ASP A 89 -6.87 23.77 -5.04
C ASP A 89 -6.62 24.08 -6.53
N ARG A 90 -5.74 23.31 -7.17
CA ARG A 90 -5.42 23.43 -8.61
C ARG A 90 -6.59 23.11 -9.53
N THR A 91 -7.56 22.31 -9.09
CA THR A 91 -8.63 21.78 -9.96
C THR A 91 -10.03 22.21 -9.53
N GLY A 92 -10.24 22.52 -8.24
CA GLY A 92 -11.55 22.74 -7.64
C GLY A 92 -12.36 21.45 -7.42
N TYR A 93 -11.80 20.27 -7.70
CA TYR A 93 -12.48 18.98 -7.58
C TYR A 93 -11.94 18.14 -6.42
N PRO A 94 -12.76 17.22 -5.84
CA PRO A 94 -12.34 16.37 -4.74
C PRO A 94 -11.32 15.33 -5.22
N ALA A 95 -10.17 15.26 -4.55
CA ALA A 95 -9.30 14.07 -4.53
C ALA A 95 -9.90 12.94 -3.69
N ALA A 96 -10.73 13.27 -2.69
CA ALA A 96 -11.41 12.28 -1.86
C ALA A 96 -12.80 12.76 -1.39
N VAL A 97 -13.73 11.82 -1.25
CA VAL A 97 -15.05 12.00 -0.64
C VAL A 97 -15.24 10.89 0.40
N TYR A 98 -15.49 11.26 1.66
CA TYR A 98 -15.48 10.34 2.79
C TYR A 98 -16.87 9.92 3.29
N ARG A 99 -17.89 10.69 2.90
CA ARG A 99 -19.32 10.44 3.12
C ARG A 99 -20.09 10.90 1.90
N ALA A 100 -20.12 10.06 0.88
CA ALA A 100 -20.96 10.27 -0.29
C ALA A 100 -22.44 9.96 -0.01
N ASP A 101 -22.71 9.05 0.94
CA ASP A 101 -24.03 8.58 1.42
C ASP A 101 -25.08 8.33 0.32
N PHE A 102 -24.61 7.92 -0.87
CA PHE A 102 -25.42 7.80 -2.08
C PHE A 102 -25.93 6.38 -2.25
N GLN A 103 -27.24 6.16 -2.03
CA GLN A 103 -27.88 4.87 -2.27
C GLN A 103 -28.02 4.56 -3.77
N THR A 104 -27.28 3.57 -4.25
CA THR A 104 -27.38 3.08 -5.64
C THR A 104 -28.54 2.10 -5.84
N ARG A 105 -29.04 2.00 -7.07
CA ARG A 105 -30.03 1.01 -7.51
C ARG A 105 -29.44 -0.41 -7.52
N ALA A 106 -30.32 -1.41 -7.51
CA ALA A 106 -29.89 -2.81 -7.59
C ALA A 106 -29.17 -3.11 -8.92
N GLY A 107 -27.95 -3.64 -8.84
CA GLY A 107 -27.11 -3.98 -9.98
C GLY A 107 -25.74 -4.51 -9.54
N THR A 108 -24.88 -4.83 -10.51
CA THR A 108 -23.46 -5.18 -10.29
C THR A 108 -22.69 -4.00 -9.66
N PRO A 109 -21.59 -4.23 -8.93
CA PRO A 109 -20.76 -3.15 -8.37
C PRO A 109 -20.34 -2.09 -9.40
N GLU A 110 -19.89 -2.49 -10.60
CA GLU A 110 -19.53 -1.53 -11.65
C GLU A 110 -20.71 -0.63 -12.05
N ALA A 111 -21.89 -1.21 -12.32
CA ALA A 111 -23.09 -0.45 -12.68
C ALA A 111 -23.49 0.56 -11.59
N ARG A 112 -23.37 0.18 -10.31
CA ARG A 112 -23.61 1.05 -9.15
C ARG A 112 -22.60 2.20 -9.06
N ALA A 113 -21.31 1.90 -9.22
CA ALA A 113 -20.25 2.91 -9.24
C ALA A 113 -20.39 3.89 -10.42
N ARG A 114 -20.78 3.40 -11.60
CA ARG A 114 -21.07 4.24 -12.79
C ARG A 114 -22.33 5.08 -12.61
N GLU A 115 -23.38 4.56 -11.96
CA GLU A 115 -24.57 5.34 -11.60
C GLU A 115 -24.21 6.50 -10.67
N TYR A 116 -23.39 6.25 -9.64
CA TYR A 116 -22.90 7.29 -8.74
C TYR A 116 -22.11 8.38 -9.49
N LEU A 117 -21.16 8.02 -10.36
CA LEU A 117 -20.40 9.00 -11.13
C LEU A 117 -21.24 9.76 -12.16
N ALA A 118 -22.24 9.14 -12.78
CA ALA A 118 -23.17 9.82 -13.68
C ALA A 118 -24.05 10.84 -12.93
N ALA A 119 -24.54 10.47 -11.74
CA ALA A 119 -25.33 11.36 -10.90
C ALA A 119 -24.51 12.54 -10.33
N ASN A 120 -23.22 12.31 -10.02
CA ASN A 120 -22.34 13.29 -9.39
C ASN A 120 -21.28 13.88 -10.35
N ARG A 121 -21.50 13.81 -11.67
CA ARG A 121 -20.49 14.17 -12.68
C ARG A 121 -19.92 15.59 -12.49
N GLU A 122 -20.74 16.54 -12.03
CA GLU A 122 -20.34 17.94 -11.82
C GLU A 122 -19.47 18.12 -10.57
N LEU A 123 -19.70 17.33 -9.51
CA LEU A 123 -18.84 17.29 -8.33
C LEU A 123 -17.42 16.83 -8.69
N PHE A 124 -17.28 15.91 -9.64
CA PHE A 124 -16.00 15.36 -10.09
C PHE A 124 -15.43 16.03 -11.34
N GLY A 125 -16.07 17.08 -11.88
CA GLY A 125 -15.62 17.76 -13.10
C GLY A 125 -15.69 16.93 -14.38
N LEU A 126 -16.45 15.83 -14.38
CA LEU A 126 -16.48 14.83 -15.47
C LEU A 126 -17.52 15.18 -16.54
N THR A 127 -17.14 14.97 -17.80
CA THR A 127 -18.05 15.01 -18.94
C THR A 127 -18.65 13.63 -19.26
N GLU A 128 -19.69 13.64 -20.09
CA GLU A 128 -20.24 12.45 -20.73
C GLU A 128 -19.21 11.67 -21.57
N ALA A 129 -18.09 12.29 -22.00
CA ALA A 129 -17.02 11.59 -22.69
C ALA A 129 -16.11 10.85 -21.69
N ASP A 130 -15.75 11.50 -20.58
CA ASP A 130 -14.89 10.92 -19.54
C ASP A 130 -15.52 9.67 -18.92
N LEU A 131 -16.82 9.73 -18.59
CA LEU A 131 -17.58 8.58 -18.08
C LEU A 131 -17.58 7.38 -19.05
N LYS A 132 -17.48 7.63 -20.36
CA LYS A 132 -17.38 6.61 -21.42
C LYS A 132 -15.92 6.22 -21.72
N ALA A 133 -14.94 7.02 -21.32
CA ALA A 133 -13.51 6.70 -21.37
C ALA A 133 -13.05 5.88 -20.15
N LEU A 134 -13.72 5.99 -19.00
CA LEU A 134 -13.46 5.16 -17.82
C LEU A 134 -13.64 3.66 -18.11
N ARG A 135 -12.58 2.87 -17.94
CA ARG A 135 -12.55 1.40 -18.08
C ARG A 135 -12.58 0.74 -16.72
N LEU A 136 -13.31 -0.37 -16.58
CA LEU A 136 -13.19 -1.20 -15.38
C LEU A 136 -11.79 -1.82 -15.34
N HIS A 137 -11.08 -1.62 -14.24
CA HIS A 137 -9.81 -2.27 -13.95
C HIS A 137 -10.02 -3.49 -13.04
N ALA A 138 -10.63 -3.27 -11.88
CA ALA A 138 -10.89 -4.32 -10.91
C ALA A 138 -12.19 -4.08 -10.13
N VAL A 139 -12.79 -5.17 -9.66
CA VAL A 139 -13.77 -5.18 -8.58
C VAL A 139 -13.26 -6.11 -7.48
N ARG A 140 -13.16 -5.60 -6.26
CA ARG A 140 -12.94 -6.39 -5.04
C ARG A 140 -14.26 -6.51 -4.29
N THR A 141 -14.54 -7.66 -3.67
CA THR A 141 -15.74 -7.86 -2.84
C THR A 141 -15.41 -8.65 -1.58
N ASP A 142 -15.71 -8.09 -0.39
CA ASP A 142 -15.51 -8.75 0.91
C ASP A 142 -16.73 -8.55 1.81
N GLY A 143 -17.32 -9.63 2.33
CA GLY A 143 -18.41 -9.55 3.32
C GLY A 143 -19.73 -8.92 2.82
N GLY A 144 -19.87 -8.70 1.51
CA GLY A 144 -21.02 -8.04 0.87
C GLY A 144 -20.73 -6.61 0.40
N ASP A 145 -19.68 -5.98 0.93
CA ASP A 145 -19.17 -4.70 0.44
C ASP A 145 -18.34 -4.92 -0.85
N ALA A 146 -18.14 -3.85 -1.63
CA ALA A 146 -17.35 -3.88 -2.85
C ALA A 146 -16.49 -2.62 -3.05
N VAL A 147 -15.30 -2.77 -3.63
CA VAL A 147 -14.50 -1.65 -4.18
C VAL A 147 -14.42 -1.81 -5.70
N VAL A 148 -14.70 -0.73 -6.42
CA VAL A 148 -14.66 -0.67 -7.90
C VAL A 148 -13.58 0.31 -8.32
N ARG A 149 -12.68 -0.12 -9.21
CA ARG A 149 -11.59 0.70 -9.77
C ARG A 149 -11.86 1.00 -11.23
N LEU A 150 -12.03 2.27 -11.55
CA LEU A 150 -12.30 2.77 -12.90
C LEU A 150 -11.10 3.57 -13.41
N ARG A 151 -10.28 2.97 -14.28
CA ARG A 151 -9.10 3.61 -14.89
C ARG A 151 -9.50 4.58 -15.99
N GLN A 152 -8.84 5.73 -16.02
CA GLN A 152 -8.99 6.74 -17.05
C GLN A 152 -8.30 6.29 -18.34
N THR A 153 -8.94 6.57 -19.48
CA THR A 153 -8.27 6.54 -20.79
C THR A 153 -8.46 7.88 -21.50
N TYR A 154 -7.55 8.19 -22.41
CA TYR A 154 -7.64 9.33 -23.32
C TYR A 154 -7.37 8.80 -24.73
N ASP A 155 -8.32 8.99 -25.65
CA ASP A 155 -8.33 8.36 -26.98
C ASP A 155 -8.10 6.83 -26.96
N GLY A 156 -8.60 6.17 -25.91
CA GLY A 156 -8.44 4.73 -25.69
C GLY A 156 -7.10 4.30 -25.07
N LEU A 157 -6.10 5.18 -24.98
CA LEU A 157 -4.83 4.92 -24.29
C LEU A 157 -4.97 5.14 -22.77
N PRO A 158 -4.25 4.39 -21.91
CA PRO A 158 -4.17 4.68 -20.48
C PRO A 158 -3.65 6.10 -20.20
N VAL A 159 -4.04 6.67 -19.05
CA VAL A 159 -3.57 7.98 -18.57
C VAL A 159 -2.73 7.79 -17.30
N ASN A 160 -1.48 8.26 -17.31
CA ASN A 160 -0.48 8.12 -16.24
C ASN A 160 -0.33 6.66 -15.72
N LYS A 161 0.50 6.46 -14.69
CA LYS A 161 0.47 5.19 -13.92
C LYS A 161 -0.72 5.22 -12.97
N ASN A 162 -1.71 4.36 -13.24
CA ASN A 162 -2.89 4.14 -12.39
C ASN A 162 -3.75 5.41 -12.13
N ALA A 163 -3.99 6.29 -13.12
CA ALA A 163 -5.04 7.30 -12.97
C ALA A 163 -6.41 6.60 -12.92
N GLU A 164 -7.00 6.49 -11.73
CA GLU A 164 -8.27 5.79 -11.51
C GLU A 164 -9.13 6.44 -10.44
N ILE A 165 -10.44 6.37 -10.64
CA ILE A 165 -11.43 6.65 -9.61
C ILE A 165 -11.76 5.33 -8.92
N THR A 166 -11.55 5.27 -7.61
CA THR A 166 -11.81 4.12 -6.75
C THR A 166 -13.01 4.41 -5.87
N ILE A 167 -14.03 3.55 -5.92
CA ILE A 167 -15.34 3.77 -5.29
C ILE A 167 -15.65 2.58 -4.39
N HIS A 168 -15.84 2.81 -3.10
CA HIS A 168 -16.37 1.81 -2.18
C HIS A 168 -17.91 1.83 -2.19
N LEU A 169 -18.49 0.65 -2.00
CA LEU A 169 -19.92 0.38 -1.89
C LEU A 169 -20.11 -0.53 -0.68
N ASP A 170 -20.90 -0.10 0.30
CA ASP A 170 -21.25 -0.98 1.41
C ASP A 170 -22.20 -2.12 0.97
N ARG A 171 -22.44 -3.10 1.85
CA ARG A 171 -23.37 -4.21 1.63
C ARG A 171 -24.84 -3.83 1.37
N ARG A 172 -25.22 -2.56 1.57
CA ARG A 172 -26.55 -1.99 1.21
C ARG A 172 -26.53 -1.36 -0.19
N GLY A 173 -25.34 -1.17 -0.78
CA GLY A 173 -25.11 -0.47 -2.03
C GLY A 173 -25.08 1.04 -1.88
N VAL A 174 -24.77 1.55 -0.68
CA VAL A 174 -24.47 2.97 -0.46
C VAL A 174 -23.01 3.20 -0.86
N VAL A 175 -22.76 4.19 -1.72
CA VAL A 175 -21.40 4.74 -1.87
C VAL A 175 -21.14 5.64 -0.67
N ASP A 176 -20.18 5.27 0.16
CA ASP A 176 -19.73 6.00 1.34
C ASP A 176 -18.38 6.70 1.09
N PHE A 177 -17.41 6.00 0.50
CA PHE A 177 -16.05 6.49 0.25
C PHE A 177 -15.65 6.45 -1.23
N VAL A 178 -14.96 7.50 -1.69
CA VAL A 178 -14.41 7.63 -3.05
C VAL A 178 -13.02 8.27 -3.00
N GLN A 179 -12.05 7.64 -3.66
CA GLN A 179 -10.73 8.20 -3.93
C GLN A 179 -10.60 8.51 -5.43
N ASN A 180 -10.18 9.73 -5.77
CA ASN A 180 -10.17 10.25 -7.13
C ASN A 180 -8.75 10.58 -7.60
N GLY A 181 -8.19 9.70 -8.44
CA GLY A 181 -6.93 9.92 -9.16
C GLY A 181 -7.13 10.38 -10.61
N PHE A 182 -8.27 10.97 -10.96
CA PHE A 182 -8.54 11.43 -12.33
C PHE A 182 -7.67 12.65 -12.69
N VAL A 183 -7.11 12.60 -13.90
CA VAL A 183 -6.14 13.58 -14.42
C VAL A 183 -6.85 14.55 -15.37
N TYR A 184 -7.02 15.79 -14.94
CA TYR A 184 -7.78 16.83 -15.63
C TYR A 184 -6.95 17.63 -16.65
N GLY A 185 -7.61 18.13 -17.69
CA GLY A 185 -7.05 19.15 -18.60
C GLY A 185 -6.08 18.66 -19.67
N ILE A 186 -6.09 17.36 -19.99
CA ILE A 186 -5.31 16.79 -21.09
C ILE A 186 -5.79 17.39 -22.42
N ALA A 187 -4.88 18.00 -23.18
CA ALA A 187 -5.12 18.66 -24.46
C ALA A 187 -4.23 18.09 -25.60
N LEU A 188 -3.77 16.85 -25.45
CA LEU A 188 -2.94 16.14 -26.42
C LEU A 188 -3.72 15.91 -27.73
N LYS A 189 -3.25 16.53 -28.82
CA LYS A 189 -3.93 16.54 -30.13
C LYS A 189 -3.60 15.36 -31.05
N ASP A 190 -2.58 14.59 -30.71
CA ASP A 190 -2.03 13.53 -31.56
C ASP A 190 -1.45 12.41 -30.68
N THR A 191 -2.12 11.27 -30.77
CA THR A 191 -1.94 10.04 -30.00
C THR A 191 -1.25 8.93 -30.80
N THR A 192 -0.88 9.22 -32.06
CA THR A 192 -0.19 8.25 -32.94
C THR A 192 1.30 8.23 -32.60
N PRO A 193 1.91 7.12 -32.16
CA PRO A 193 3.35 7.10 -31.89
C PRO A 193 4.15 7.22 -33.20
N ALA A 194 5.29 7.90 -33.16
CA ALA A 194 6.25 7.95 -34.28
C ALA A 194 7.36 6.89 -34.15
N LEU A 195 7.59 6.41 -32.92
CA LEU A 195 8.50 5.32 -32.58
C LEU A 195 7.71 4.05 -32.21
N THR A 196 8.31 2.88 -32.37
CA THR A 196 7.74 1.63 -31.88
C THR A 196 8.05 1.40 -30.40
N ALA A 197 7.30 0.48 -29.78
CA ALA A 197 7.59 -0.02 -28.43
C ALA A 197 9.00 -0.63 -28.29
N ALA A 198 9.58 -1.13 -29.39
CA ALA A 198 10.94 -1.67 -29.42
C ALA A 198 12.00 -0.56 -29.46
N ASP A 199 11.77 0.54 -30.20
CA ASP A 199 12.67 1.70 -30.25
C ASP A 199 12.73 2.40 -28.88
N ALA A 200 11.58 2.57 -28.23
CA ALA A 200 11.51 3.14 -26.89
C ALA A 200 12.26 2.26 -25.87
N ARG A 201 12.05 0.95 -25.92
CA ARG A 201 12.75 -0.03 -25.08
C ARG A 201 14.25 -0.07 -25.36
N ALA A 202 14.68 0.12 -26.62
CA ALA A 202 16.10 0.25 -26.96
C ALA A 202 16.72 1.50 -26.32
N ALA A 203 16.04 2.66 -26.38
CA ALA A 203 16.51 3.89 -25.74
C ALA A 203 16.71 3.74 -24.21
N VAL A 204 15.88 2.94 -23.55
CA VAL A 204 16.02 2.59 -22.12
C VAL A 204 17.23 1.69 -21.89
N THR A 205 17.39 0.60 -22.65
CA THR A 205 18.54 -0.32 -22.48
C THR A 205 19.88 0.32 -22.85
N ASP A 206 19.90 1.22 -23.83
CA ASP A 206 21.09 1.95 -24.25
C ASP A 206 21.51 2.99 -23.19
N TYR A 207 20.53 3.68 -22.58
CA TYR A 207 20.77 4.62 -21.48
C TYR A 207 21.29 3.93 -20.22
N LEU A 208 20.72 2.77 -19.85
CA LEU A 208 21.18 1.96 -18.72
C LEU A 208 22.48 1.18 -19.01
N GLY A 209 22.97 1.18 -20.26
CA GLY A 209 24.23 0.55 -20.65
C GLY A 209 24.21 -0.98 -20.64
N VAL A 210 23.06 -1.60 -20.90
CA VAL A 210 22.80 -3.03 -20.62
C VAL A 210 23.64 -3.97 -21.50
N ALA A 211 24.74 -4.49 -20.93
CA ALA A 211 25.65 -5.42 -21.58
C ALA A 211 25.21 -6.90 -21.45
N GLY A 212 23.97 -7.24 -21.81
CA GLY A 212 23.51 -8.63 -21.72
C GLY A 212 22.04 -8.88 -22.09
N ALA A 213 21.59 -10.12 -21.87
CA ALA A 213 20.19 -10.51 -22.06
C ALA A 213 19.34 -10.13 -20.85
N LEU A 214 18.27 -9.35 -21.05
CA LEU A 214 17.29 -9.01 -20.02
C LEU A 214 16.64 -10.27 -19.44
N LYS A 215 16.65 -10.44 -18.11
CA LYS A 215 16.39 -11.74 -17.46
C LYS A 215 15.00 -11.93 -16.86
N ARG A 216 14.15 -10.91 -16.67
CA ARG A 216 13.01 -10.99 -15.70
C ARG A 216 11.64 -10.59 -16.21
N ARG A 217 11.44 -9.34 -16.63
CA ARG A 217 10.17 -8.80 -17.14
C ARG A 217 10.49 -7.58 -18.00
N GLU A 218 9.75 -7.43 -19.09
CA GLU A 218 9.85 -6.34 -20.05
C GLU A 218 8.42 -6.03 -20.51
N THR A 219 7.90 -4.85 -20.20
CA THR A 219 6.60 -4.37 -20.70
C THR A 219 6.72 -2.94 -21.20
N SER A 220 6.38 -2.72 -22.48
CA SER A 220 6.29 -1.40 -23.11
C SER A 220 4.84 -1.06 -23.40
N GLU A 221 4.24 -0.17 -22.61
CA GLU A 221 2.84 0.25 -22.70
C GLU A 221 2.75 1.69 -23.23
N LEU A 222 2.03 1.90 -24.34
CA LEU A 222 1.77 3.25 -24.87
C LEU A 222 0.68 3.92 -24.02
N MET A 223 0.99 5.07 -23.42
CA MET A 223 0.08 5.83 -22.55
C MET A 223 0.20 7.34 -22.78
N VAL A 224 -0.79 8.08 -22.29
CA VAL A 224 -0.72 9.54 -22.17
C VAL A 224 -0.15 9.89 -20.80
N LEU A 225 0.93 10.65 -20.79
CA LEU A 225 1.50 11.27 -19.59
C LEU A 225 1.05 12.73 -19.52
N ARG A 226 0.48 13.16 -18.39
CA ARG A 226 0.32 14.57 -18.03
C ARG A 226 1.06 14.85 -16.73
N HIS A 227 1.92 15.87 -16.77
CA HIS A 227 2.76 16.30 -15.65
C HIS A 227 3.06 17.80 -15.76
N ALA A 228 2.94 18.56 -14.66
CA ALA A 228 3.23 20.00 -14.61
C ALA A 228 2.58 20.77 -15.81
N GLU A 229 1.26 20.61 -15.94
CA GLU A 229 0.41 21.10 -17.05
C GLU A 229 0.77 20.63 -18.47
N THR A 230 1.80 19.81 -18.63
CA THR A 230 2.37 19.39 -19.91
C THR A 230 1.94 17.97 -20.27
N ASP A 231 1.38 17.80 -21.47
CA ASP A 231 1.00 16.49 -22.01
C ASP A 231 2.09 15.92 -22.92
N ALA A 232 2.32 14.61 -22.83
CA ALA A 232 3.17 13.84 -23.72
C ALA A 232 2.52 12.48 -24.05
N LEU A 233 2.71 12.02 -25.28
CA LEU A 233 2.50 10.61 -25.63
C LEU A 233 3.79 9.86 -25.27
N VAL A 234 3.71 8.85 -24.41
CA VAL A 234 4.90 8.11 -23.94
C VAL A 234 4.70 6.61 -24.04
N TYR A 235 5.79 5.88 -24.24
CA TYR A 235 5.86 4.50 -23.79
C TYR A 235 6.32 4.50 -22.33
N ARG A 236 5.52 3.90 -21.44
CA ARG A 236 6.04 3.40 -20.17
C ARG A 236 6.75 2.09 -20.45
N VAL A 237 8.02 2.01 -20.11
CA VAL A 237 8.83 0.80 -20.24
C VAL A 237 9.20 0.34 -18.83
N ASP A 238 8.68 -0.82 -18.43
CA ASP A 238 9.00 -1.46 -17.15
C ASP A 238 10.03 -2.58 -17.41
N LEU A 239 11.26 -2.43 -16.92
CA LEU A 239 12.34 -3.43 -17.04
C LEU A 239 12.80 -3.92 -15.67
N VAL A 240 12.59 -5.21 -15.38
CA VAL A 240 13.23 -5.84 -14.21
C VAL A 240 14.61 -6.37 -14.64
N MET A 241 15.65 -5.92 -13.94
CA MET A 241 17.05 -6.00 -14.35
C MET A 241 17.99 -6.34 -13.20
N ASN A 242 19.21 -6.72 -13.60
CA ASN A 242 20.28 -7.21 -12.74
C ASN A 242 21.51 -6.30 -12.72
N GLU A 243 21.76 -5.61 -13.83
CA GLU A 243 22.95 -4.80 -14.06
C GLU A 243 22.58 -3.67 -15.06
N PRO A 244 22.40 -2.41 -14.60
CA PRO A 244 22.18 -2.05 -13.21
C PRO A 244 20.91 -2.74 -12.66
N ALA A 245 20.97 -3.22 -11.43
CA ALA A 245 19.85 -3.90 -10.80
C ALA A 245 18.69 -2.94 -10.51
N GLY A 246 17.44 -3.42 -10.66
CA GLY A 246 16.24 -2.61 -10.42
C GLY A 246 14.97 -3.15 -11.12
N GLU A 247 13.82 -2.59 -10.77
CA GLU A 247 12.62 -2.51 -11.61
C GLU A 247 12.54 -1.09 -12.18
N TRP A 248 13.23 -0.87 -13.29
CA TRP A 248 13.33 0.43 -13.94
C TRP A 248 12.03 0.77 -14.67
N GLU A 249 11.34 1.82 -14.23
CA GLU A 249 10.24 2.46 -14.94
C GLU A 249 10.75 3.70 -15.67
N ALA A 250 10.73 3.63 -17.00
CA ALA A 250 11.06 4.74 -17.87
C ALA A 250 9.82 5.27 -18.59
N TYR A 251 9.73 6.60 -18.77
CA TYR A 251 8.78 7.22 -19.69
C TYR A 251 9.55 7.79 -20.88
N VAL A 252 9.38 7.17 -22.06
CA VAL A 252 10.01 7.60 -23.31
C VAL A 252 8.99 8.32 -24.18
N ASP A 253 9.25 9.58 -24.54
CA ASP A 253 8.43 10.35 -25.48
C ASP A 253 8.30 9.61 -26.82
N ALA A 254 7.10 9.15 -27.15
CA ALA A 254 6.82 8.27 -28.28
C ALA A 254 6.89 8.97 -29.65
N LYS A 255 7.22 10.27 -29.67
CA LYS A 255 7.44 11.06 -30.89
C LYS A 255 8.93 11.31 -31.17
N SER A 256 9.77 11.39 -30.14
CA SER A 256 11.16 11.86 -30.23
C SER A 256 12.20 10.93 -29.60
N GLY A 257 11.80 9.96 -28.78
CA GLY A 257 12.71 9.06 -28.06
C GLY A 257 13.34 9.69 -26.82
N ALA A 258 12.92 10.89 -26.42
CA ALA A 258 13.42 11.55 -25.23
C ALA A 258 12.96 10.83 -23.95
N LEU A 259 13.89 10.46 -23.08
CA LEU A 259 13.61 10.02 -21.72
C LEU A 259 13.08 11.21 -20.91
N LEU A 260 11.82 11.13 -20.51
CA LEU A 260 11.15 12.09 -19.61
C LEU A 260 11.17 11.61 -18.16
N LYS A 261 11.31 10.29 -17.96
CA LYS A 261 11.45 9.63 -16.65
C LYS A 261 12.38 8.42 -16.78
N MET A 262 13.17 8.16 -15.75
CA MET A 262 13.87 6.91 -15.45
C MET A 262 13.98 6.80 -13.93
N GLU A 263 13.25 5.90 -13.30
CA GLU A 263 13.31 5.63 -11.85
C GLU A 263 13.34 4.12 -11.60
N ASP A 264 14.03 3.70 -10.54
CA ASP A 264 13.88 2.34 -10.00
C ASP A 264 12.68 2.32 -9.04
N VAL A 265 11.63 1.53 -9.34
CA VAL A 265 10.29 1.67 -8.73
C VAL A 265 9.75 0.47 -7.95
N ALA A 266 10.52 -0.62 -7.84
CA ALA A 266 10.25 -1.59 -6.78
C ALA A 266 10.66 -0.97 -5.42
N LEU A 267 10.17 -1.51 -4.31
CA LEU A 267 10.33 -0.87 -3.00
C LEU A 267 11.55 -1.49 -2.31
N TYR A 268 12.52 -0.70 -1.85
CA TYR A 268 13.83 -1.21 -1.39
C TYR A 268 14.20 -0.64 -0.04
N TYR A 269 14.68 -1.52 0.83
CA TYR A 269 15.33 -1.12 2.06
C TYR A 269 16.74 -0.50 1.81
N ARG A 270 17.52 -0.94 0.78
CA ARG A 270 18.75 -0.32 0.14
C ARG A 270 19.57 -1.13 -0.95
N ASP A 271 19.33 -0.93 -2.26
CA ASP A 271 20.16 -1.37 -3.45
C ASP A 271 20.55 -2.90 -3.68
N LYS A 272 20.88 -3.37 -4.92
CA LYS A 272 20.32 -4.60 -5.61
C LYS A 272 21.29 -5.41 -6.57
N ASN A 273 21.06 -6.55 -7.33
CA ASN A 273 20.28 -7.85 -7.39
C ASN A 273 20.56 -8.70 -8.71
N ALA A 274 20.28 -10.04 -8.86
CA ALA A 274 20.43 -10.77 -10.18
C ALA A 274 19.44 -11.91 -10.73
N PRO A 275 19.68 -13.27 -10.80
CA PRO A 275 19.24 -14.12 -11.96
C PRO A 275 18.15 -15.23 -11.77
N ARG A 276 17.45 -15.59 -12.87
CA ARG A 276 16.10 -16.25 -12.92
C ARG A 276 15.98 -17.81 -12.80
N ARG A 277 14.77 -18.23 -12.39
CA ARG A 277 14.13 -19.55 -12.05
C ARG A 277 13.73 -20.59 -13.15
N ALA A 278 13.36 -21.85 -12.75
CA ALA A 278 12.80 -22.99 -13.55
C ALA A 278 11.36 -23.58 -13.15
N VAL A 279 11.01 -24.82 -13.59
CA VAL A 279 9.64 -25.41 -13.82
C VAL A 279 9.30 -26.70 -12.99
N ARG A 280 8.03 -27.20 -12.95
CA ARG A 280 7.49 -28.28 -12.06
C ARG A 280 6.88 -29.53 -12.73
N PRO A 281 6.87 -30.72 -12.05
CA PRO A 281 6.04 -31.91 -12.34
C PRO A 281 4.97 -32.22 -11.24
N ASN A 282 4.30 -33.39 -11.31
CA ASN A 282 3.24 -33.86 -10.39
C ASN A 282 3.63 -33.75 -8.89
N SER A 283 2.73 -33.23 -8.05
CA SER A 283 2.98 -32.88 -6.64
C SER A 283 1.83 -33.26 -5.71
N LEU A 284 2.16 -33.55 -4.45
CA LEU A 284 1.26 -33.71 -3.30
C LEU A 284 1.58 -32.63 -2.25
N ALA A 285 0.56 -32.13 -1.55
CA ALA A 285 0.74 -31.32 -0.35
C ALA A 285 0.84 -32.23 0.89
N VAL A 286 1.82 -31.97 1.76
CA VAL A 286 2.07 -32.72 3.00
C VAL A 286 2.51 -31.76 4.12
N ALA A 287 2.48 -32.20 5.38
CA ALA A 287 3.06 -31.44 6.49
C ALA A 287 4.56 -31.76 6.65
N GLY A 288 5.35 -30.74 6.97
CA GLY A 288 6.74 -30.86 7.41
C GLY A 288 6.99 -30.23 8.78
N THR A 289 8.24 -30.25 9.21
CA THR A 289 8.71 -29.55 10.42
C THR A 289 9.91 -28.68 10.08
N GLY A 290 10.02 -27.49 10.67
CA GLY A 290 11.14 -26.57 10.46
C GLY A 290 11.66 -25.99 11.77
N ASN A 291 12.83 -25.38 11.74
CA ASN A 291 13.32 -24.49 12.81
C ASN A 291 13.21 -23.04 12.34
N VAL A 292 12.82 -22.12 13.23
CA VAL A 292 12.69 -20.68 12.96
C VAL A 292 13.04 -19.85 14.21
N PHE A 293 13.38 -18.58 14.01
CA PHE A 293 13.13 -17.55 15.02
C PHE A 293 11.67 -17.05 14.89
N ASP A 294 11.03 -16.72 16.02
CA ASP A 294 9.59 -16.42 16.01
C ASP A 294 9.15 -15.52 17.19
N PRO A 295 9.22 -14.18 17.06
CA PRO A 295 9.49 -13.44 15.82
C PRO A 295 10.98 -13.40 15.49
N ASP A 296 11.80 -13.11 16.49
CA ASP A 296 13.25 -12.90 16.39
C ASP A 296 13.94 -13.46 17.67
N PRO A 297 15.26 -13.71 17.64
CA PRO A 297 15.97 -14.32 18.77
C PRO A 297 16.10 -13.38 19.98
N LEU A 298 16.08 -12.05 19.78
CA LEU A 298 16.26 -11.09 20.87
C LEU A 298 14.99 -10.95 21.71
N THR A 299 13.84 -10.86 21.05
CA THR A 299 12.52 -10.78 21.69
C THR A 299 12.18 -12.04 22.48
N THR A 300 12.63 -13.20 22.03
CA THR A 300 12.42 -14.46 22.75
C THR A 300 13.42 -14.67 23.90
N ALA A 301 14.68 -14.24 23.75
CA ALA A 301 15.66 -14.21 24.83
C ALA A 301 15.42 -13.10 25.88
N GLY A 302 14.65 -12.05 25.54
CA GLY A 302 14.54 -10.83 26.34
C GLY A 302 15.81 -9.98 26.33
N ALA A 303 16.58 -10.03 25.23
CA ALA A 303 17.89 -9.41 25.06
C ALA A 303 17.85 -8.21 24.07
N THR A 304 18.97 -7.49 23.96
CA THR A 304 19.18 -6.46 22.92
C THR A 304 20.49 -6.74 22.21
N TYR A 305 20.63 -6.29 20.96
CA TYR A 305 21.78 -6.61 20.12
C TYR A 305 23.11 -6.21 20.80
N GLY A 306 24.10 -7.11 20.77
CA GLY A 306 25.40 -6.95 21.42
C GLY A 306 25.78 -8.09 22.36
N GLY A 307 27.04 -8.05 22.83
CA GLY A 307 27.59 -9.05 23.74
C GLY A 307 27.73 -10.42 23.08
N SER A 308 26.82 -11.34 23.37
CA SER A 308 26.73 -12.66 22.72
C SER A 308 25.54 -12.79 21.76
N TYR A 309 24.68 -11.78 21.70
CA TYR A 309 23.55 -11.69 20.78
C TYR A 309 23.95 -10.78 19.61
N VAL A 310 24.78 -11.30 18.72
CA VAL A 310 25.31 -10.62 17.53
C VAL A 310 25.34 -11.61 16.38
N ASP A 311 25.21 -11.14 15.15
CA ASP A 311 25.29 -11.99 13.96
C ASP A 311 26.63 -12.77 13.92
N ASN A 312 27.77 -12.07 13.86
CA ASN A 312 29.10 -12.69 13.78
C ASN A 312 29.26 -13.65 12.57
N SER A 313 28.66 -13.27 11.43
CA SER A 313 28.64 -13.96 10.13
C SER A 313 28.15 -15.40 10.24
N ASP A 314 26.84 -15.53 10.48
CA ASP A 314 26.04 -16.78 10.50
C ASP A 314 26.45 -17.79 11.58
N ALA A 315 27.50 -17.49 12.34
CA ALA A 315 28.12 -18.42 13.27
C ALA A 315 27.21 -18.68 14.47
N ASN A 316 26.72 -19.92 14.61
CA ASN A 316 25.87 -20.33 15.73
C ASN A 316 26.50 -19.98 17.09
N ALA A 317 25.84 -19.09 17.83
CA ALA A 317 26.08 -18.90 19.24
C ALA A 317 25.05 -19.72 20.05
N ALA A 318 25.48 -20.36 21.14
CA ALA A 318 24.58 -21.18 21.97
C ALA A 318 23.40 -20.40 22.57
N VAL A 319 23.50 -19.06 22.65
CA VAL A 319 22.39 -18.18 23.05
C VAL A 319 21.38 -17.90 21.95
N LEU A 320 21.76 -18.04 20.67
CA LEU A 320 20.84 -17.96 19.52
C LEU A 320 20.20 -19.33 19.26
N THR A 321 20.98 -20.41 19.28
CA THR A 321 20.48 -21.79 19.14
C THR A 321 19.45 -22.15 20.23
N ALA A 322 19.51 -21.54 21.41
CA ALA A 322 18.52 -21.72 22.48
C ALA A 322 17.12 -21.13 22.15
N GLU A 323 17.06 -20.16 21.24
CA GLU A 323 15.83 -19.44 20.88
C GLU A 323 15.11 -20.01 19.65
N LEU A 324 15.74 -20.96 18.95
CA LEU A 324 15.15 -21.68 17.83
C LEU A 324 13.84 -22.38 18.25
N ARG A 325 12.78 -22.14 17.49
CA ARG A 325 11.45 -22.74 17.68
C ARG A 325 11.21 -23.77 16.59
N SER A 326 10.93 -25.01 16.99
CA SER A 326 10.53 -26.05 16.03
C SER A 326 9.04 -25.92 15.71
N VAL A 327 8.72 -25.70 14.44
CA VAL A 327 7.37 -25.36 13.95
C VAL A 327 6.88 -26.38 12.91
N THR A 328 5.56 -26.43 12.70
CA THR A 328 4.97 -27.19 11.59
C THR A 328 4.99 -26.34 10.32
N LEU A 329 5.41 -26.94 9.21
CA LEU A 329 5.35 -26.34 7.87
C LEU A 329 4.15 -26.96 7.12
N PRO A 330 2.98 -26.32 7.09
CA PRO A 330 1.78 -26.89 6.49
C PRO A 330 1.84 -26.85 4.96
N ASP A 331 1.28 -27.89 4.32
CA ASP A 331 1.10 -27.97 2.86
C ASP A 331 2.37 -27.83 2.00
N ILE A 332 3.56 -28.17 2.52
CA ILE A 332 4.79 -28.26 1.73
C ILE A 332 4.65 -29.30 0.60
N THR A 333 5.37 -29.10 -0.50
CA THR A 333 5.21 -29.89 -1.72
C THR A 333 6.15 -31.09 -1.74
N LEU A 334 5.58 -32.30 -1.74
CA LEU A 334 6.26 -33.56 -2.05
C LEU A 334 6.04 -33.94 -3.53
N SER A 335 7.13 -34.10 -4.28
CA SER A 335 7.11 -34.54 -5.68
C SER A 335 8.24 -35.56 -5.92
N ALA A 336 7.91 -36.74 -6.45
CA ALA A 336 8.87 -37.80 -6.80
C ALA A 336 9.86 -38.22 -5.67
N GLY A 337 9.48 -38.04 -4.40
CA GLY A 337 10.34 -38.32 -3.22
C GLY A 337 11.09 -37.10 -2.69
N THR A 338 11.05 -35.97 -3.39
CA THR A 338 11.66 -34.70 -3.00
C THR A 338 10.62 -33.77 -2.36
N TYR A 339 10.90 -33.29 -1.16
CA TYR A 339 10.17 -32.25 -0.46
C TYR A 339 10.72 -30.87 -0.83
N SER A 340 9.83 -29.89 -0.95
CA SER A 340 10.15 -28.52 -1.34
C SER A 340 9.24 -27.53 -0.60
N LEU A 341 9.81 -26.38 -0.23
CA LEU A 341 9.11 -25.30 0.47
C LEU A 341 8.19 -24.55 -0.51
N THR A 342 7.06 -25.18 -0.81
CA THR A 342 5.95 -24.63 -1.61
C THR A 342 4.64 -25.15 -1.05
N GLY A 343 3.74 -24.24 -0.69
CA GLY A 343 2.35 -24.53 -0.39
C GLY A 343 1.41 -23.56 -1.12
N PRO A 344 0.15 -23.46 -0.68
CA PRO A 344 -0.85 -22.58 -1.30
C PRO A 344 -0.59 -21.09 -1.02
N TYR A 345 0.14 -20.75 0.05
CA TYR A 345 0.33 -19.36 0.50
C TYR A 345 1.77 -18.85 0.41
N ALA A 346 2.79 -19.72 0.52
CA ALA A 346 4.20 -19.37 0.33
C ALA A 346 4.89 -20.31 -0.68
N GLN A 347 5.87 -19.79 -1.41
CA GLN A 347 6.73 -20.53 -2.32
C GLN A 347 8.16 -19.97 -2.30
N ILE A 348 9.14 -20.78 -1.89
CA ILE A 348 10.55 -20.46 -2.11
C ILE A 348 10.91 -20.57 -3.60
N VAL A 349 11.61 -19.56 -4.09
CA VAL A 349 12.11 -19.44 -5.46
C VAL A 349 13.50 -18.82 -5.47
N ASP A 350 14.41 -19.46 -6.17
CA ASP A 350 15.68 -18.87 -6.61
C ASP A 350 15.40 -18.04 -7.86
N PHE A 351 15.48 -16.71 -7.76
CA PHE A 351 15.33 -15.79 -8.89
C PHE A 351 16.27 -14.57 -8.87
N GLU A 352 17.12 -14.42 -7.84
CA GLU A 352 18.11 -13.36 -7.68
C GLU A 352 19.52 -13.94 -7.36
N THR A 353 20.57 -13.12 -7.17
CA THR A 353 21.89 -13.62 -6.71
C THR A 353 21.99 -13.41 -5.22
N PRO A 354 22.78 -14.24 -4.50
CA PRO A 354 23.37 -15.50 -4.96
C PRO A 354 22.32 -16.60 -5.22
N ASN A 355 22.39 -17.27 -6.39
CA ASN A 355 21.53 -18.41 -6.71
C ASN A 355 21.89 -19.62 -5.80
N LYS A 356 21.43 -19.62 -4.54
CA LYS A 356 21.73 -20.67 -3.53
C LYS A 356 20.82 -21.91 -3.67
N GLY A 357 19.75 -21.82 -4.46
CA GLY A 357 18.91 -22.95 -4.87
C GLY A 357 17.48 -22.93 -4.30
N LEU A 358 16.80 -24.06 -4.46
CA LEU A 358 15.39 -24.24 -4.03
C LEU A 358 15.24 -25.00 -2.70
N PHE A 359 16.36 -25.22 -1.99
CA PHE A 359 16.43 -25.81 -0.64
C PHE A 359 15.69 -27.15 -0.48
N THR A 360 15.55 -27.90 -1.58
CA THR A 360 14.78 -29.15 -1.65
C THR A 360 15.53 -30.34 -1.08
N GLN A 361 14.85 -31.24 -0.39
CA GLN A 361 15.48 -32.39 0.27
C GLN A 361 14.61 -33.66 0.26
N ALA A 362 15.19 -34.80 0.63
CA ALA A 362 14.49 -36.10 0.70
C ALA A 362 13.73 -36.33 2.03
N SER A 363 13.62 -35.30 2.88
CA SER A 363 13.00 -35.34 4.21
C SER A 363 11.93 -34.24 4.37
N PRO A 364 10.84 -34.47 5.11
CA PRO A 364 9.90 -33.41 5.51
C PRO A 364 10.43 -32.51 6.64
N THR A 365 11.59 -32.82 7.23
CA THR A 365 12.16 -32.11 8.38
C THR A 365 13.27 -31.17 7.94
N PHE A 366 12.97 -29.88 7.94
CA PHE A 366 13.85 -28.74 7.64
C PHE A 366 14.37 -28.10 8.95
N ALA A 367 14.89 -28.93 9.86
CA ALA A 367 15.39 -28.50 11.16
C ALA A 367 16.87 -28.10 11.05
N PHE A 368 17.12 -26.87 10.62
CA PHE A 368 18.44 -26.26 10.46
C PHE A 368 18.73 -25.27 11.60
N ASP A 369 20.01 -24.93 11.79
CA ASP A 369 20.45 -23.79 12.59
C ASP A 369 20.89 -22.68 11.61
N ARG A 370 20.99 -21.41 12.07
CA ARG A 370 21.25 -20.24 11.22
C ARG A 370 22.52 -20.28 10.36
N ASN A 371 23.50 -21.11 10.69
CA ASN A 371 24.76 -21.21 9.92
C ASN A 371 24.63 -21.84 8.52
N ALA A 372 23.42 -21.96 7.96
CA ALA A 372 23.14 -22.67 6.73
C ALA A 372 21.89 -22.16 6.04
N ASP A 373 22.07 -21.63 4.82
CA ASP A 373 21.13 -21.09 3.81
C ASP A 373 19.69 -21.67 3.74
N ASN A 374 19.50 -22.87 4.28
CA ASN A 374 18.22 -23.52 4.46
C ASN A 374 17.36 -22.91 5.58
N PHE A 375 17.92 -22.21 6.56
CA PHE A 375 17.19 -21.65 7.71
C PHE A 375 16.34 -20.46 7.29
N GLU A 376 16.93 -19.57 6.50
CA GLU A 376 16.38 -18.38 5.86
C GLU A 376 15.20 -18.80 4.95
N ALA A 377 15.39 -19.86 4.17
CA ALA A 377 14.33 -20.46 3.36
C ALA A 377 13.15 -20.99 4.20
N VAL A 378 13.40 -21.51 5.40
CA VAL A 378 12.34 -21.99 6.32
C VAL A 378 11.64 -20.82 7.01
N MET A 379 12.39 -19.80 7.44
CA MET A 379 11.89 -18.53 7.97
C MET A 379 10.92 -17.86 7.00
N CYS A 380 11.38 -17.56 5.79
CA CYS A 380 10.56 -16.97 4.74
C CYS A 380 9.30 -17.80 4.47
N TYR A 381 9.41 -19.13 4.37
CA TYR A 381 8.25 -19.99 4.13
C TYR A 381 7.22 -19.92 5.27
N TYR A 382 7.67 -20.09 6.51
CA TYR A 382 6.81 -20.13 7.70
C TYR A 382 6.13 -18.78 7.98
N GLN A 383 6.90 -17.69 7.93
CA GLN A 383 6.39 -16.34 8.24
C GLN A 383 5.35 -15.89 7.20
N ILE A 384 5.63 -16.09 5.91
CA ILE A 384 4.71 -15.71 4.82
C ILE A 384 3.45 -16.57 4.82
N ASP A 385 3.57 -17.90 5.00
CA ASP A 385 2.41 -18.79 5.09
C ASP A 385 1.52 -18.43 6.31
N THR A 386 2.15 -18.13 7.46
CA THR A 386 1.46 -17.68 8.68
C THR A 386 0.69 -16.37 8.46
N ALA A 387 1.32 -15.35 7.88
CA ALA A 387 0.69 -14.07 7.56
C ALA A 387 -0.50 -14.22 6.59
N MET A 388 -0.29 -14.97 5.51
CA MET A 388 -1.30 -15.16 4.45
C MET A 388 -2.48 -16.03 4.92
N ARG A 389 -2.26 -17.05 5.77
CA ARG A 389 -3.35 -17.79 6.44
C ARG A 389 -4.07 -16.94 7.47
N TYR A 390 -3.37 -16.11 8.24
CA TYR A 390 -4.00 -15.20 9.18
C TYR A 390 -4.96 -14.23 8.46
N LEU A 391 -4.57 -13.66 7.33
CA LEU A 391 -5.45 -12.83 6.50
C LEU A 391 -6.62 -13.61 5.88
N ASN A 392 -6.32 -14.66 5.10
CA ASN A 392 -7.34 -15.36 4.30
C ASN A 392 -8.29 -16.23 5.15
N VAL A 393 -7.80 -16.85 6.23
CA VAL A 393 -8.55 -17.82 7.03
C VAL A 393 -9.05 -17.23 8.35
N THR A 394 -8.20 -16.50 9.08
CA THR A 394 -8.57 -15.99 10.42
C THR A 394 -9.34 -14.67 10.36
N LEU A 395 -8.88 -13.72 9.54
CA LEU A 395 -9.60 -12.46 9.32
C LEU A 395 -10.66 -12.59 8.21
N GLY A 396 -10.54 -13.57 7.31
CA GLY A 396 -11.48 -13.78 6.21
C GLY A 396 -11.41 -12.68 5.15
N LEU A 397 -10.21 -12.15 4.88
CA LEU A 397 -9.93 -11.17 3.82
C LEU A 397 -9.25 -11.89 2.65
N THR A 398 -9.91 -11.96 1.50
CA THR A 398 -9.41 -12.77 0.37
C THR A 398 -8.26 -12.04 -0.33
N VAL A 399 -7.03 -12.51 -0.20
CA VAL A 399 -5.85 -11.85 -0.79
C VAL A 399 -4.79 -12.84 -1.26
N ALA A 400 -4.31 -12.62 -2.48
CA ALA A 400 -3.25 -13.36 -3.15
C ALA A 400 -2.61 -12.45 -4.22
N PRO A 401 -1.37 -12.73 -4.67
CA PRO A 401 -0.75 -11.99 -5.77
C PRO A 401 -1.62 -11.98 -7.03
N TYR A 402 -1.81 -10.82 -7.65
CA TYR A 402 -2.54 -10.73 -8.93
C TYR A 402 -1.64 -11.07 -10.12
N GLN A 403 -0.32 -11.04 -9.92
CA GLN A 403 0.71 -11.29 -10.94
C GLN A 403 0.79 -12.77 -11.35
N TYR A 404 0.31 -13.70 -10.51
CA TYR A 404 0.37 -15.14 -10.74
C TYR A 404 -0.56 -15.94 -9.81
N ALA A 405 -0.83 -17.20 -10.16
CA ALA A 405 -1.44 -18.16 -9.23
C ALA A 405 -0.40 -18.87 -8.34
N GLY A 406 -0.85 -19.33 -7.17
CA GLY A 406 -0.06 -20.04 -6.15
C GLY A 406 0.41 -19.14 -5.02
N GLY A 407 1.18 -19.71 -4.08
CA GLY A 407 1.74 -18.98 -2.94
C GLY A 407 2.68 -17.85 -3.34
N VAL A 408 2.81 -16.88 -2.44
CA VAL A 408 3.72 -15.72 -2.54
C VAL A 408 5.15 -16.22 -2.75
N LYS A 409 5.80 -15.68 -3.77
CA LYS A 409 7.13 -16.10 -4.22
C LYS A 409 8.21 -15.25 -3.58
N VAL A 410 9.12 -15.91 -2.87
CA VAL A 410 10.20 -15.31 -2.10
C VAL A 410 11.54 -15.96 -2.44
N ASP A 411 12.59 -15.14 -2.58
CA ASP A 411 13.99 -15.55 -2.57
C ASP A 411 14.60 -15.21 -1.20
N PRO A 412 15.07 -16.19 -0.41
CA PRO A 412 15.71 -15.93 0.87
C PRO A 412 17.17 -15.46 0.72
N SER A 413 17.77 -15.62 -0.46
CA SER A 413 19.21 -15.47 -0.70
C SER A 413 19.48 -14.53 -1.88
N GLY A 414 18.84 -13.38 -1.86
CA GLY A 414 18.94 -12.36 -2.89
C GLY A 414 20.05 -11.33 -2.63
N LEU A 415 19.92 -10.22 -3.35
CA LEU A 415 20.66 -8.96 -3.14
C LEU A 415 22.19 -9.03 -3.25
N SER A 416 22.73 -10.13 -3.76
CA SER A 416 24.16 -10.38 -3.96
C SER A 416 24.99 -10.33 -2.68
N GLY A 417 24.39 -10.62 -1.52
CA GLY A 417 25.00 -10.39 -0.20
C GLY A 417 24.90 -8.94 0.28
N GLY A 418 23.81 -8.27 -0.06
CA GLY A 418 23.47 -6.93 0.42
C GLY A 418 22.70 -6.96 1.75
N ASP A 419 22.81 -5.87 2.50
CA ASP A 419 22.11 -5.51 3.75
C ASP A 419 20.83 -4.75 3.35
N ASN A 420 19.79 -5.50 2.94
CA ASN A 420 18.57 -5.00 2.27
C ASN A 420 17.61 -6.15 1.87
N SER A 421 16.30 -5.85 1.82
CA SER A 421 15.24 -6.68 1.27
C SER A 421 14.20 -5.86 0.49
N HIS A 422 13.35 -6.53 -0.31
CA HIS A 422 12.42 -5.82 -1.18
C HIS A 422 11.20 -6.59 -1.72
N TYR A 423 10.15 -5.83 -2.06
CA TYR A 423 9.03 -6.23 -2.91
C TYR A 423 9.15 -5.68 -4.34
N VAL A 424 9.06 -6.58 -5.33
CA VAL A 424 9.02 -6.26 -6.77
C VAL A 424 7.58 -6.21 -7.29
N THR A 425 7.02 -5.01 -7.41
CA THR A 425 5.65 -4.76 -7.88
C THR A 425 5.32 -5.45 -9.21
N GLY A 426 6.19 -5.38 -10.21
CA GLY A 426 5.90 -5.94 -11.54
C GLY A 426 5.90 -7.46 -11.60
N SER A 427 6.56 -8.14 -10.66
CA SER A 427 6.60 -9.60 -10.61
C SER A 427 5.74 -10.20 -9.49
N GLY A 428 5.40 -9.40 -8.47
CA GLY A 428 4.69 -9.86 -7.26
C GLY A 428 5.58 -10.71 -6.35
N GLN A 429 6.88 -10.46 -6.31
CA GLN A 429 7.87 -11.30 -5.63
C GLN A 429 8.61 -10.54 -4.52
N LEU A 430 9.07 -11.27 -3.52
CA LEU A 430 9.89 -10.80 -2.41
C LEU A 430 11.32 -11.31 -2.56
N ALA A 431 12.32 -10.55 -2.09
CA ALA A 431 13.68 -11.03 -1.94
C ALA A 431 14.35 -10.45 -0.70
N PHE A 432 15.19 -11.24 -0.05
CA PHE A 432 15.87 -10.93 1.21
C PHE A 432 17.39 -11.05 1.05
N GLY A 433 18.12 -10.20 1.77
CA GLY A 433 19.57 -10.06 1.71
C GLY A 433 20.32 -10.91 2.73
N GLU A 434 21.64 -10.86 2.62
CA GLU A 434 22.60 -11.68 3.36
C GLU A 434 23.79 -10.81 3.78
N GLY A 435 23.50 -9.68 4.42
CA GLY A 435 24.47 -8.62 4.70
C GLY A 435 24.20 -7.94 6.03
N GLY A 436 25.18 -8.01 6.95
CA GLY A 436 25.06 -7.41 8.27
C GLY A 436 24.33 -8.33 9.25
N VAL A 437 23.01 -8.32 9.20
CA VAL A 437 22.15 -9.43 9.65
C VAL A 437 21.44 -9.92 8.40
N ASP A 438 21.32 -11.24 8.22
CA ASP A 438 20.57 -11.78 7.08
C ASP A 438 19.08 -11.38 7.25
N ASP A 439 18.56 -10.57 6.31
CA ASP A 439 17.20 -10.02 6.33
C ASP A 439 16.13 -11.12 6.54
N ALA A 440 16.41 -12.34 6.10
CA ALA A 440 15.54 -13.50 6.22
C ALA A 440 15.53 -14.15 7.63
N GLU A 441 16.34 -13.70 8.58
CA GLU A 441 16.33 -14.15 9.98
C GLU A 441 15.35 -13.39 10.88
N ASP A 442 14.98 -12.17 10.51
CA ASP A 442 14.06 -11.34 11.30
C ASP A 442 12.64 -11.39 10.70
N ALA A 443 11.67 -11.86 11.50
CA ALA A 443 10.28 -11.88 11.07
C ALA A 443 9.73 -10.49 10.74
N ASP A 444 10.20 -9.41 11.39
CA ASP A 444 9.72 -8.07 11.07
C ASP A 444 10.10 -7.65 9.65
N VAL A 445 11.28 -8.03 9.16
CA VAL A 445 11.73 -7.75 7.78
C VAL A 445 10.86 -8.52 6.78
N ILE A 446 10.66 -9.83 7.00
CA ILE A 446 9.82 -10.67 6.14
C ILE A 446 8.37 -10.18 6.10
N TRP A 447 7.82 -9.75 7.24
CA TRP A 447 6.46 -9.20 7.31
C TRP A 447 6.37 -7.78 6.73
N HIS A 448 7.41 -6.94 6.84
CA HIS A 448 7.44 -5.61 6.24
C HIS A 448 7.30 -5.66 4.72
N GLU A 449 8.15 -6.45 4.05
CA GLU A 449 8.14 -6.59 2.60
C GLU A 449 6.88 -7.31 2.09
N LEU A 450 6.38 -8.29 2.84
CA LEU A 450 5.04 -8.85 2.57
C LEU A 450 3.94 -7.79 2.71
N GLY A 451 4.09 -6.83 3.62
CA GLY A 451 3.18 -5.69 3.80
C GLY A 451 3.09 -4.79 2.56
N HIS A 452 4.20 -4.57 1.85
CA HIS A 452 4.19 -3.92 0.53
C HIS A 452 3.41 -4.73 -0.50
N GLY A 453 3.67 -6.03 -0.61
CA GLY A 453 2.94 -6.93 -1.52
C GLY A 453 1.43 -6.95 -1.22
N LEU A 454 1.07 -7.02 0.05
CA LEU A 454 -0.34 -6.95 0.48
C LEU A 454 -0.99 -5.61 0.11
N HIS A 455 -0.33 -4.47 0.33
CA HIS A 455 -0.83 -3.16 -0.08
C HIS A 455 -1.10 -3.11 -1.58
N ASP A 456 -0.20 -3.68 -2.39
CA ASP A 456 -0.35 -3.81 -3.85
C ASP A 456 -1.51 -4.73 -4.26
N TRP A 457 -1.68 -5.89 -3.61
CA TRP A 457 -2.73 -6.85 -3.97
C TRP A 457 -4.12 -6.45 -3.44
N PHE A 458 -4.22 -5.78 -2.29
CA PHE A 458 -5.47 -5.18 -1.81
C PHE A 458 -5.92 -4.01 -2.69
N THR A 459 -4.97 -3.26 -3.29
CA THR A 459 -5.25 -2.16 -4.22
C THR A 459 -5.27 -2.57 -5.71
N ALA A 460 -5.02 -3.83 -6.02
CA ALA A 460 -4.96 -4.38 -7.38
C ALA A 460 -3.96 -3.65 -8.31
N GLY A 461 -2.74 -3.39 -7.82
CA GLY A 461 -1.68 -2.74 -8.59
C GLY A 461 -1.58 -1.23 -8.38
N SER A 462 -2.29 -0.68 -7.39
CA SER A 462 -2.47 0.76 -7.14
C SER A 462 -2.00 1.18 -5.75
N LEU A 463 -0.91 0.59 -5.23
CA LEU A 463 -0.29 0.98 -3.96
C LEU A 463 0.14 2.45 -3.98
N SER A 464 0.14 3.11 -2.82
CA SER A 464 0.61 4.50 -2.70
C SER A 464 1.84 4.64 -1.81
N GLN A 465 2.82 5.41 -2.29
CA GLN A 465 3.95 5.90 -1.51
C GLN A 465 3.80 7.37 -1.08
N VAL A 466 2.62 7.98 -1.29
CA VAL A 466 2.37 9.38 -0.89
C VAL A 466 2.51 9.47 0.64
N ASN A 467 3.40 10.37 1.09
CA ASN A 467 3.79 10.52 2.49
C ASN A 467 4.29 9.21 3.15
N GLY A 468 4.91 8.29 2.40
CA GLY A 468 5.43 7.02 2.97
C GLY A 468 4.36 6.05 3.46
N LEU A 469 3.15 6.10 2.86
CA LEU A 469 2.03 5.24 3.25
C LEU A 469 2.34 3.74 3.13
N SER A 470 3.11 3.31 2.12
CA SER A 470 3.50 1.90 1.97
C SER A 470 4.54 1.47 3.01
N GLU A 471 5.51 2.34 3.34
CA GLU A 471 6.50 2.09 4.40
C GLU A 471 5.85 1.86 5.75
N GLY A 472 5.04 2.82 6.18
CA GLY A 472 4.29 2.71 7.43
C GLY A 472 3.31 1.53 7.45
N THR A 473 2.97 0.98 6.28
CA THR A 473 2.09 -0.19 6.14
C THR A 473 2.86 -1.51 6.33
N GLY A 474 4.08 -1.61 5.80
CA GLY A 474 4.99 -2.70 6.15
C GLY A 474 5.37 -2.66 7.64
N ASP A 475 5.76 -1.47 8.13
CA ASP A 475 6.13 -1.25 9.53
C ASP A 475 4.99 -1.61 10.50
N TYR A 476 3.74 -1.24 10.18
CA TYR A 476 2.58 -1.68 10.95
C TYR A 476 2.36 -3.19 10.91
N TRP A 477 2.56 -3.83 9.77
CA TRP A 477 2.26 -5.25 9.60
C TRP A 477 3.26 -6.15 10.34
N ALA A 478 4.55 -5.82 10.25
CA ALA A 478 5.61 -6.36 11.09
C ALA A 478 5.29 -6.20 12.59
N ALA A 479 5.08 -4.95 13.02
CA ALA A 479 4.75 -4.62 14.41
C ALA A 479 3.51 -5.37 14.94
N SER A 480 2.46 -5.54 14.14
CA SER A 480 1.24 -6.27 14.51
C SER A 480 1.51 -7.77 14.75
N TYR A 481 2.51 -8.35 14.09
CA TYR A 481 2.98 -9.71 14.37
C TYR A 481 3.83 -9.77 15.63
N SER A 482 4.93 -9.01 15.70
CA SER A 482 5.89 -9.13 16.81
C SER A 482 5.28 -8.68 18.16
N ARG A 483 4.43 -7.65 18.17
CA ARG A 483 3.62 -7.27 19.35
C ARG A 483 2.65 -8.38 19.79
N PHE A 484 2.13 -9.18 18.85
CA PHE A 484 1.29 -10.34 19.16
C PHE A 484 2.08 -11.51 19.73
N LYS A 485 3.34 -11.70 19.32
CA LYS A 485 4.24 -12.70 19.91
C LYS A 485 4.65 -12.33 21.34
N GLY A 486 4.79 -11.04 21.64
CA GLY A 486 5.04 -10.53 22.97
C GLY A 486 6.53 -10.31 23.26
N GLY A 487 7.08 -10.97 24.28
CA GLY A 487 8.46 -10.79 24.78
C GLY A 487 8.67 -9.47 25.54
N TRP A 488 8.24 -8.34 24.97
CA TRP A 488 8.42 -7.01 25.51
C TRP A 488 7.18 -6.42 26.18
N THR A 489 7.40 -5.53 27.16
CA THR A 489 6.35 -4.71 27.80
C THR A 489 6.57 -3.22 27.49
N SER A 490 5.52 -2.40 27.58
CA SER A 490 5.58 -0.96 27.28
C SER A 490 6.47 -0.13 28.22
N ALA A 491 7.14 -0.76 29.19
CA ALA A 491 8.18 -0.16 30.03
C ALA A 491 9.61 -0.38 29.50
N GLN A 492 9.78 -1.18 28.44
CA GLN A 492 11.06 -1.54 27.83
C GLN A 492 11.15 -0.93 26.42
N THR A 493 12.31 -0.38 26.04
CA THR A 493 12.50 0.29 24.75
C THR A 493 12.12 -0.57 23.53
N PRO A 494 12.50 -1.87 23.45
CA PRO A 494 12.19 -2.70 22.28
C PRO A 494 10.69 -3.00 22.05
N TYR A 495 9.80 -2.66 23.00
CA TYR A 495 8.35 -2.68 22.75
C TYR A 495 7.92 -1.67 21.66
N PHE A 496 8.73 -0.64 21.44
CA PHE A 496 8.49 0.43 20.48
C PHE A 496 9.39 0.34 19.24
N TRP A 497 10.02 -0.80 19.02
CA TRP A 497 10.88 -1.07 17.89
C TRP A 497 10.15 -1.95 16.86
N THR A 498 10.55 -1.82 15.60
CA THR A 498 10.47 -2.90 14.59
C THR A 498 11.88 -3.24 14.14
N PHE A 499 12.06 -4.44 13.57
CA PHE A 499 13.34 -4.99 13.12
C PHE A 499 14.28 -5.17 14.32
N ASN A 500 13.86 -5.99 15.27
CA ASN A 500 14.51 -6.11 16.57
C ASN A 500 15.87 -6.81 16.49
N TRP A 501 16.06 -7.74 15.56
CA TRP A 501 17.31 -8.45 15.32
C TRP A 501 18.13 -7.79 14.22
N ASP A 502 17.47 -7.51 13.09
CA ASP A 502 18.05 -6.87 11.91
C ASP A 502 18.48 -5.41 12.16
N GLY A 503 17.73 -4.66 12.98
CA GLY A 503 17.96 -3.25 13.27
C GLY A 503 18.40 -2.94 14.71
N HIS A 504 18.33 -1.65 15.06
CA HIS A 504 18.73 -1.07 16.36
C HIS A 504 20.15 -1.47 16.81
N ASN A 505 21.05 -1.67 15.84
CA ASN A 505 22.34 -2.31 16.03
C ASN A 505 23.49 -1.51 15.37
N THR A 506 24.58 -2.18 14.98
CA THR A 506 25.75 -1.54 14.33
C THR A 506 25.61 -1.33 12.83
N PHE A 507 24.65 -1.97 12.18
CA PHE A 507 24.38 -1.85 10.75
C PHE A 507 23.44 -0.68 10.51
N TRP A 508 22.32 -0.63 11.23
CA TRP A 508 21.37 0.48 11.14
C TRP A 508 20.56 0.76 12.42
N ASN A 509 19.91 1.95 12.44
CA ASN A 509 19.27 2.51 13.63
C ASN A 509 17.88 1.93 13.98
N GLY A 510 17.33 1.02 13.17
CA GLY A 510 15.95 0.53 13.28
C GLY A 510 14.86 1.58 12.97
N ARG A 511 13.59 1.19 13.12
CA ARG A 511 12.40 2.06 13.03
C ARG A 511 11.57 2.05 14.32
N LEU A 512 10.77 3.09 14.55
CA LEU A 512 10.06 3.34 15.83
C LEU A 512 8.53 3.37 15.72
N LEU A 513 7.89 2.71 16.68
CA LEU A 513 6.43 2.61 16.88
C LEU A 513 5.89 3.60 17.93
N ASN A 514 6.75 4.45 18.48
CA ASN A 514 6.39 5.57 19.36
C ASN A 514 6.79 6.93 18.77
N TYR A 515 6.92 7.01 17.45
CA TYR A 515 7.36 8.18 16.72
C TYR A 515 6.55 9.43 17.12
N THR A 516 7.24 10.53 17.40
CA THR A 516 6.67 11.72 18.05
C THR A 516 6.19 12.83 17.10
N PRO A 517 6.71 12.98 15.87
CA PRO A 517 6.09 13.83 14.86
C PRO A 517 4.69 13.35 14.45
N VAL A 518 3.85 14.29 14.02
CA VAL A 518 2.43 14.08 13.69
C VAL A 518 2.08 14.67 12.32
N TYR A 519 1.06 14.11 11.67
CA TYR A 519 0.63 14.55 10.34
C TYR A 519 -0.01 15.96 10.36
N PRO A 520 0.08 16.75 9.28
CA PRO A 520 1.08 16.68 8.21
C PRO A 520 2.40 17.39 8.60
N GLY A 521 2.43 18.14 9.70
CA GLY A 521 3.55 19.03 10.06
C GLY A 521 4.86 18.32 10.44
N GLY A 522 4.81 17.01 10.71
CA GLY A 522 5.95 16.14 10.97
C GLY A 522 6.54 15.46 9.75
N LEU A 523 5.96 15.66 8.56
CA LEU A 523 6.47 15.09 7.31
C LEU A 523 7.76 15.80 6.87
N ILE A 524 8.76 15.02 6.46
CA ILE A 524 10.06 15.52 5.97
C ILE A 524 10.35 15.13 4.51
N ASN A 525 9.43 14.45 3.83
CA ASN A 525 9.57 13.88 2.48
C ASN A 525 10.67 12.81 2.42
N GLN A 526 10.62 11.86 3.37
CA GLN A 526 11.45 10.67 3.43
C GLN A 526 10.56 9.50 3.80
N ILE A 527 10.26 8.61 2.85
CA ILE A 527 9.16 7.63 2.98
C ILE A 527 9.27 6.74 4.24
N HIS A 528 10.47 6.23 4.56
CA HIS A 528 10.73 5.41 5.75
C HIS A 528 10.58 6.16 7.09
N THR A 529 10.74 7.49 7.07
CA THR A 529 10.62 8.36 8.25
C THR A 529 9.18 8.84 8.41
N ASP A 530 8.56 9.26 7.31
CA ASP A 530 7.17 9.71 7.27
C ASP A 530 6.20 8.56 7.59
N GLY A 531 6.51 7.34 7.12
CA GLY A 531 5.76 6.11 7.39
C GLY A 531 5.66 5.74 8.87
N GLN A 532 6.65 6.10 9.70
CA GLN A 532 6.62 5.82 11.14
C GLN A 532 5.48 6.57 11.85
N ILE A 533 4.98 7.69 11.30
CA ILE A 533 3.76 8.36 11.81
C ILE A 533 2.54 7.42 11.65
N TRP A 534 2.39 6.81 10.47
CA TRP A 534 1.30 5.90 10.14
C TRP A 534 1.39 4.59 10.93
N ALA A 535 2.58 3.98 11.03
CA ALA A 535 2.80 2.77 11.83
C ALA A 535 2.50 3.01 13.32
N THR A 536 3.04 4.10 13.88
CA THR A 536 2.82 4.52 15.26
C THR A 536 1.33 4.78 15.56
N ALA A 537 0.60 5.39 14.63
CA ALA A 537 -0.84 5.64 14.81
C ALA A 537 -1.63 4.33 14.86
N ASN A 538 -1.38 3.39 13.94
CA ASN A 538 -2.09 2.12 13.87
C ASN A 538 -1.71 1.17 15.02
N MET A 539 -0.46 1.16 15.50
CA MET A 539 -0.09 0.40 16.71
C MET A 539 -0.73 0.95 17.98
N LYS A 540 -0.96 2.27 18.09
CA LYS A 540 -1.75 2.84 19.19
C LYS A 540 -3.24 2.47 19.12
N ILE A 541 -3.76 2.10 17.95
CA ILE A 541 -5.12 1.54 17.77
C ILE A 541 -5.13 0.04 18.09
N TRP A 542 -4.10 -0.70 17.69
CA TRP A 542 -3.84 -2.10 18.08
C TRP A 542 -3.90 -2.26 19.60
N ASP A 543 -3.23 -1.36 20.34
CA ASP A 543 -3.21 -1.35 21.82
C ASP A 543 -4.60 -1.01 22.44
N ASP A 544 -5.50 -0.33 21.72
CA ASP A 544 -6.83 0.07 22.21
C ASP A 544 -7.94 -0.96 21.94
N ILE A 545 -8.01 -1.52 20.72
CA ILE A 545 -9.13 -2.39 20.27
C ILE A 545 -8.72 -3.84 19.99
N GLY A 546 -7.42 -4.14 20.07
CA GLY A 546 -6.84 -5.47 19.88
C GLY A 546 -6.63 -5.86 18.41
N ARG A 547 -5.49 -6.54 18.17
CA ARG A 547 -4.97 -7.03 16.89
C ARG A 547 -6.03 -7.25 15.80
N GLN A 548 -6.89 -8.25 15.96
CA GLN A 548 -7.81 -8.72 14.90
C GLN A 548 -8.77 -7.63 14.41
N LYS A 549 -9.15 -6.66 15.26
CA LYS A 549 -10.02 -5.56 14.88
C LYS A 549 -9.24 -4.48 14.13
N THR A 550 -8.04 -4.14 14.59
CA THR A 550 -7.18 -3.18 13.89
C THR A 550 -6.76 -3.72 12.53
N ASP A 551 -6.16 -4.92 12.46
CA ASP A 551 -5.70 -5.54 11.21
C ASP A 551 -6.83 -5.63 10.17
N LYS A 552 -8.03 -6.06 10.58
CA LYS A 552 -9.16 -6.26 9.66
C LYS A 552 -9.75 -4.95 9.15
N ALA A 553 -9.78 -3.90 9.97
CA ALA A 553 -10.18 -2.57 9.51
C ALA A 553 -9.08 -1.92 8.65
N PHE A 554 -7.82 -2.12 9.01
CA PHE A 554 -6.64 -1.62 8.31
C PHE A 554 -6.58 -2.11 6.88
N TRP A 555 -6.54 -3.43 6.66
CA TRP A 555 -6.43 -4.00 5.32
C TRP A 555 -7.69 -3.78 4.46
N LYS A 556 -8.88 -3.78 5.07
CA LYS A 556 -10.12 -3.43 4.36
C LYS A 556 -10.13 -1.95 3.95
N GLY A 557 -9.67 -1.05 4.82
CA GLY A 557 -9.50 0.37 4.52
C GLY A 557 -8.50 0.62 3.40
N LEU A 558 -7.32 0.00 3.44
CA LEU A 558 -6.35 0.07 2.35
C LEU A 558 -6.89 -0.49 1.03
N SER A 559 -7.82 -1.44 1.05
CA SER A 559 -8.44 -1.92 -0.20
C SER A 559 -9.27 -0.85 -0.94
N MET A 560 -9.63 0.25 -0.26
CA MET A 560 -10.42 1.38 -0.79
C MET A 560 -9.55 2.51 -1.37
N THR A 561 -8.22 2.47 -1.19
CA THR A 561 -7.27 3.53 -1.60
C THR A 561 -6.78 3.36 -3.03
N ASN A 562 -6.13 4.36 -3.62
CA ASN A 562 -5.40 4.25 -4.89
C ASN A 562 -4.00 4.89 -4.79
N SER A 563 -3.25 4.95 -5.90
CA SER A 563 -1.87 5.45 -5.94
C SER A 563 -1.69 6.91 -5.47
N THR A 564 -2.74 7.74 -5.47
CA THR A 564 -2.68 9.16 -5.04
C THR A 564 -3.07 9.38 -3.57
N THR A 565 -3.25 8.31 -2.79
CA THR A 565 -3.81 8.35 -1.43
C THR A 565 -2.82 8.82 -0.37
N SER A 566 -3.13 9.91 0.33
CA SER A 566 -2.34 10.38 1.48
C SER A 566 -2.53 9.49 2.72
N GLN A 567 -1.63 9.58 3.71
CA GLN A 567 -1.85 8.95 5.02
C GLN A 567 -3.19 9.37 5.66
N ASN A 568 -3.64 10.61 5.47
CA ASN A 568 -4.94 11.08 5.99
C ASN A 568 -6.10 10.35 5.31
N ASP A 569 -6.08 10.28 3.98
CA ASP A 569 -7.13 9.64 3.18
C ASP A 569 -7.25 8.15 3.56
N ALA A 570 -6.10 7.48 3.76
CA ALA A 570 -6.03 6.10 4.25
C ALA A 570 -6.54 5.95 5.69
N ALA A 571 -6.20 6.87 6.61
CA ALA A 571 -6.74 6.88 7.96
C ALA A 571 -8.28 7.00 7.98
N VAL A 572 -8.84 7.82 7.08
CA VAL A 572 -10.29 7.92 6.90
C VAL A 572 -10.87 6.65 6.28
N ALA A 573 -10.20 6.02 5.30
CA ALA A 573 -10.64 4.75 4.72
C ALA A 573 -10.71 3.62 5.77
N VAL A 574 -9.69 3.49 6.63
CA VAL A 574 -9.69 2.52 7.75
C VAL A 574 -10.78 2.84 8.77
N PHE A 575 -10.98 4.12 9.09
CA PHE A 575 -12.08 4.54 9.95
C PHE A 575 -13.46 4.27 9.34
N THR A 576 -13.64 4.39 8.01
CA THR A 576 -14.87 4.01 7.31
C THR A 576 -15.08 2.50 7.32
N ALA A 577 -14.05 1.72 6.99
CA ALA A 577 -14.07 0.26 7.04
C ALA A 577 -14.44 -0.29 8.44
N SER A 578 -14.01 0.36 9.52
CA SER A 578 -14.46 -0.01 10.89
C SER A 578 -15.98 0.08 11.08
N GLY A 579 -16.64 1.00 10.38
CA GLY A 579 -18.10 1.14 10.36
C GLY A 579 -18.77 0.03 9.56
N THR A 580 -18.27 -0.26 8.35
CA THR A 580 -18.86 -1.32 7.51
C THR A 580 -18.50 -2.74 7.98
N LEU A 581 -17.54 -2.86 8.90
CA LEU A 581 -17.30 -4.06 9.72
C LEU A 581 -18.17 -4.15 10.99
N GLY A 582 -18.95 -3.11 11.31
CA GLY A 582 -19.89 -3.12 12.43
C GLY A 582 -19.25 -2.90 13.81
N TYR A 583 -18.11 -2.20 13.91
CA TYR A 583 -17.46 -1.93 15.19
C TYR A 583 -18.30 -0.95 16.02
N THR A 584 -18.29 -1.13 17.34
CA THR A 584 -19.08 -0.34 18.29
C THR A 584 -18.66 1.13 18.31
N ALA A 585 -19.56 2.00 18.79
CA ALA A 585 -19.27 3.43 18.95
C ALA A 585 -18.03 3.70 19.84
N ALA A 586 -17.76 2.84 20.83
CA ALA A 586 -16.57 2.92 21.67
C ALA A 586 -15.28 2.62 20.89
N GLU A 587 -15.25 1.52 20.13
CA GLU A 587 -14.10 1.12 19.31
C GLU A 587 -13.82 2.13 18.20
N ARG A 588 -14.87 2.63 17.52
CA ARG A 588 -14.73 3.68 16.50
C ARG A 588 -14.28 5.01 17.09
N THR A 589 -14.67 5.32 18.32
CA THR A 589 -14.14 6.48 19.08
C THR A 589 -12.66 6.30 19.40
N ALA A 590 -12.21 5.11 19.81
CA ALA A 590 -10.80 4.83 20.04
C ALA A 590 -9.96 5.00 18.76
N ILE A 591 -10.36 4.36 17.64
CA ILE A 591 -9.74 4.53 16.31
C ILE A 591 -9.59 6.02 15.97
N ARG A 592 -10.70 6.77 16.04
CA ARG A 592 -10.71 8.20 15.73
C ARG A 592 -9.79 8.99 16.64
N ASN A 593 -9.79 8.74 17.95
CA ASN A 593 -8.98 9.47 18.91
C ASN A 593 -7.49 9.28 18.67
N ARG A 594 -7.05 8.07 18.29
CA ARG A 594 -5.64 7.81 17.95
C ARG A 594 -5.22 8.48 16.65
N TYR A 595 -6.04 8.42 15.61
CA TYR A 595 -5.73 9.11 14.35
C TYR A 595 -5.75 10.65 14.49
N VAL A 596 -6.70 11.21 15.23
CA VAL A 596 -6.72 12.66 15.52
C VAL A 596 -5.52 13.08 16.38
N ALA A 597 -5.11 12.26 17.35
CA ALA A 597 -3.87 12.49 18.11
C ALA A 597 -2.59 12.34 17.28
N ALA A 598 -2.64 11.61 16.16
CA ALA A 598 -1.58 11.54 15.15
C ALA A 598 -1.67 12.65 14.08
N GLY A 599 -2.64 13.57 14.20
CA GLY A 599 -2.79 14.74 13.32
C GLY A 599 -3.65 14.53 12.07
N TYR A 600 -4.28 13.37 11.90
CA TYR A 600 -5.21 13.13 10.78
C TYR A 600 -6.59 13.73 11.04
N THR A 601 -7.15 14.39 10.04
CA THR A 601 -8.53 14.89 10.04
C THR A 601 -9.49 13.75 9.73
N ILE A 602 -10.05 13.16 10.79
CA ILE A 602 -11.03 12.08 10.72
C ILE A 602 -12.46 12.61 10.91
N PRO A 603 -13.40 12.32 9.98
CA PRO A 603 -14.82 12.64 10.14
C PRO A 603 -15.36 12.26 11.52
N ALA A 604 -16.13 13.16 12.13
CA ALA A 604 -16.67 12.94 13.47
C ALA A 604 -17.56 11.68 13.49
N VAL A 605 -17.33 10.75 14.43
CA VAL A 605 -18.34 9.72 14.75
C VAL A 605 -19.63 10.48 15.08
N PRO A 606 -20.80 10.15 14.49
CA PRO A 606 -22.07 10.70 14.95
C PRO A 606 -22.21 10.44 16.44
N THR A 607 -22.18 11.50 17.26
CA THR A 607 -22.20 11.39 18.73
C THR A 607 -23.57 11.00 19.28
N ALA A 608 -24.60 11.15 18.44
CA ALA A 608 -25.88 10.52 18.60
C ALA A 608 -25.73 8.98 18.55
N ALA A 609 -26.02 8.32 19.66
CA ALA A 609 -26.19 6.86 19.67
C ALA A 609 -27.22 6.47 18.61
N SER A 610 -26.91 5.45 17.82
CA SER A 610 -27.81 4.96 16.79
C SER A 610 -28.76 3.96 17.44
N VAL A 611 -30.04 4.32 17.55
CA VAL A 611 -31.08 3.60 18.30
C VAL A 611 -32.17 3.06 17.38
N SER A 612 -33.01 2.17 17.90
CA SER A 612 -34.16 1.64 17.17
C SER A 612 -35.40 2.51 17.37
N VAL A 613 -36.18 2.75 16.31
CA VAL A 613 -37.53 3.33 16.39
C VAL A 613 -38.52 2.35 15.79
N GLY A 614 -39.34 1.72 16.62
CA GLY A 614 -40.30 0.71 16.26
C GLY A 614 -41.63 0.86 17.00
N GLY A 615 -42.57 0.01 16.62
CA GLY A 615 -43.94 0.05 17.11
C GLY A 615 -44.81 -0.93 16.33
N ARG A 616 -46.13 -0.83 16.54
CA ARG A 616 -47.11 -1.76 16.01
C ARG A 616 -48.29 -1.05 15.36
N VAL A 617 -48.66 -1.49 14.16
CA VAL A 617 -49.85 -1.02 13.44
C VAL A 617 -50.98 -2.04 13.63
N THR A 618 -52.13 -1.58 14.11
CA THR A 618 -53.25 -2.43 14.57
C THR A 618 -54.60 -1.93 14.09
N THR A 619 -55.58 -2.83 13.99
CA THR A 619 -57.02 -2.50 13.91
C THR A 619 -57.54 -2.04 15.28
N ALA A 620 -58.68 -1.35 15.34
CA ALA A 620 -59.39 -1.07 16.60
C ALA A 620 -59.57 -2.31 17.51
N GLY A 621 -59.77 -3.52 16.93
CA GLY A 621 -59.83 -4.79 17.66
C GLY A 621 -58.47 -5.41 18.07
N GLY A 622 -57.37 -4.65 18.08
CA GLY A 622 -56.03 -5.10 18.49
C GLY A 622 -55.32 -6.09 17.57
N THR A 623 -55.93 -6.47 16.44
CA THR A 623 -55.31 -7.35 15.43
C THR A 623 -54.24 -6.58 14.65
N GLY A 624 -53.09 -7.21 14.40
CA GLY A 624 -51.98 -6.59 13.68
C GLY A 624 -52.25 -6.41 12.19
N ILE A 625 -52.04 -5.19 11.67
CA ILE A 625 -52.21 -4.90 10.24
C ILE A 625 -50.91 -5.22 9.52
N ARG A 626 -50.91 -6.29 8.72
CA ARG A 626 -49.76 -6.71 7.89
C ARG A 626 -49.61 -5.84 6.64
N GLY A 627 -48.38 -5.42 6.35
CA GLY A 627 -48.02 -4.77 5.09
C GLY A 627 -48.47 -3.31 4.96
N ALA A 628 -48.87 -2.66 6.05
CA ALA A 628 -48.93 -1.21 6.12
C ALA A 628 -47.51 -0.65 5.88
N LEU A 629 -47.43 0.48 5.19
CA LEU A 629 -46.19 1.19 4.94
C LEU A 629 -46.00 2.20 6.06
N VAL A 630 -44.84 2.16 6.73
CA VAL A 630 -44.45 3.17 7.71
C VAL A 630 -43.28 3.95 7.12
N SER A 631 -43.30 5.28 7.21
CA SER A 631 -42.18 6.15 6.86
C SER A 631 -41.59 6.82 8.10
N LEU A 632 -40.30 7.12 8.04
CA LEU A 632 -39.53 7.86 9.04
C LEU A 632 -38.79 8.99 8.30
N THR A 633 -39.22 10.22 8.49
CA THR A 633 -38.59 11.43 7.94
C THR A 633 -37.69 12.07 8.98
N ALA A 634 -36.43 12.30 8.64
CA ALA A 634 -35.41 12.93 9.48
C ALA A 634 -35.43 14.47 9.38
N PRO A 635 -34.75 15.20 10.31
CA PRO A 635 -34.73 16.67 10.32
C PRO A 635 -34.16 17.34 9.05
N ASP A 636 -33.34 16.62 8.29
CA ASP A 636 -32.76 17.03 7.00
C ASP A 636 -33.70 16.79 5.80
N GLY A 637 -34.84 16.14 6.02
CA GLY A 637 -35.80 15.74 4.99
C GLY A 637 -35.55 14.35 4.39
N ALA A 638 -34.54 13.60 4.83
CA ALA A 638 -34.31 12.22 4.38
C ALA A 638 -35.43 11.29 4.86
N VAL A 639 -35.98 10.48 3.94
CA VAL A 639 -37.13 9.58 4.23
C VAL A 639 -36.71 8.12 4.12
N ARG A 640 -36.89 7.37 5.22
CA ARG A 640 -36.75 5.91 5.28
C ARG A 640 -38.14 5.27 5.31
N THR A 641 -38.28 4.02 4.85
CA THR A 641 -39.56 3.28 4.95
C THR A 641 -39.38 1.85 5.43
N ALA A 642 -40.39 1.34 6.13
CA ALA A 642 -40.52 -0.03 6.63
C ALA A 642 -41.92 -0.58 6.29
N LYS A 643 -42.08 -1.90 6.27
CA LYS A 643 -43.39 -2.55 6.10
C LYS A 643 -43.69 -3.47 7.27
N THR A 644 -44.92 -3.42 7.76
CA THR A 644 -45.31 -4.17 8.96
C THR A 644 -45.38 -5.68 8.71
N ASN A 645 -44.90 -6.46 9.69
CA ASN A 645 -44.92 -7.92 9.64
C ASN A 645 -46.34 -8.50 9.86
N SER A 646 -46.48 -9.84 9.88
CA SER A 646 -47.77 -10.51 10.05
C SER A 646 -48.50 -10.20 11.37
N PHE A 647 -47.80 -9.66 12.37
CA PHE A 647 -48.36 -9.28 13.67
C PHE A 647 -48.49 -7.75 13.83
N GLY A 648 -48.19 -6.97 12.79
CA GLY A 648 -48.30 -5.50 12.77
C GLY A 648 -47.03 -4.73 13.13
N TYR A 649 -45.93 -5.39 13.52
CA TYR A 649 -44.73 -4.69 13.98
C TYR A 649 -43.89 -4.11 12.83
N PHE A 650 -43.29 -2.95 13.07
CA PHE A 650 -42.24 -2.33 12.26
C PHE A 650 -41.05 -1.89 13.15
N VAL A 651 -39.88 -1.71 12.55
CA VAL A 651 -38.71 -1.12 13.19
C VAL A 651 -37.84 -0.39 12.15
N PHE A 652 -37.24 0.71 12.59
CA PHE A 652 -36.14 1.40 11.93
C PHE A 652 -34.91 1.29 12.82
N GLU A 653 -33.91 0.51 12.41
CA GLU A 653 -32.60 0.49 13.07
C GLU A 653 -31.79 1.75 12.73
N ASP A 654 -30.65 1.97 13.37
CA ASP A 654 -29.70 3.05 13.03
C ASP A 654 -30.32 4.47 12.98
N VAL A 655 -31.23 4.82 13.89
CA VAL A 655 -31.82 6.17 13.99
C VAL A 655 -30.96 7.03 14.93
N ALA A 656 -30.53 8.21 14.50
CA ALA A 656 -29.69 9.07 15.32
C ALA A 656 -30.50 9.77 16.44
N THR A 657 -30.07 9.61 17.70
CA THR A 657 -30.64 10.35 18.84
C THR A 657 -30.41 11.86 18.77
N GLY A 658 -31.20 12.62 19.53
CA GLY A 658 -31.22 14.09 19.55
C GLY A 658 -32.03 14.73 18.42
N GLY A 659 -32.54 13.94 17.47
CA GLY A 659 -33.38 14.40 16.37
C GLY A 659 -34.88 14.32 16.66
N SER A 660 -35.64 15.27 16.10
CA SER A 660 -37.10 15.19 16.00
C SER A 660 -37.50 14.65 14.63
N TYR A 661 -38.07 13.45 14.61
CA TYR A 661 -38.46 12.75 13.39
C TYR A 661 -39.98 12.81 13.17
N VAL A 662 -40.42 12.71 11.92
CA VAL A 662 -41.84 12.50 11.59
C VAL A 662 -42.04 11.05 11.17
N VAL A 663 -42.86 10.32 11.92
CA VAL A 663 -43.24 8.94 11.59
C VAL A 663 -44.68 8.92 11.12
N ALA A 664 -44.92 8.39 9.92
CA ALA A 664 -46.26 8.27 9.33
C ALA A 664 -46.57 6.85 8.89
N VAL A 665 -47.85 6.50 8.86
CA VAL A 665 -48.37 5.20 8.42
C VAL A 665 -49.39 5.37 7.29
N ASP A 666 -49.29 4.49 6.29
CA ASP A 666 -50.20 4.41 5.14
C ASP A 666 -50.66 2.96 4.91
N SER A 667 -51.91 2.79 4.48
CA SER A 667 -52.44 1.51 4.05
C SER A 667 -53.64 1.69 3.09
N PRO A 668 -53.63 1.11 1.88
CA PRO A 668 -54.76 1.17 0.93
C PRO A 668 -56.06 0.46 1.36
N ARG A 669 -56.26 0.22 2.66
CA ARG A 669 -57.36 -0.58 3.24
C ARG A 669 -57.83 -0.11 4.62
N TYR A 670 -57.15 0.84 5.25
CA TYR A 670 -57.38 1.22 6.65
C TYR A 670 -57.08 2.70 6.84
N ASP A 671 -58.03 3.44 7.40
CA ASP A 671 -57.86 4.85 7.74
C ASP A 671 -57.27 5.02 9.16
N PHE A 672 -56.31 5.92 9.30
CA PHE A 672 -55.62 6.19 10.56
C PHE A 672 -55.92 7.63 11.02
N PRO A 673 -56.68 7.85 12.11
CA PRO A 673 -57.02 9.20 12.59
C PRO A 673 -55.79 10.01 12.99
N ASN A 674 -54.71 9.32 13.37
CA ASN A 674 -53.40 9.90 13.68
C ASN A 674 -52.34 9.27 12.75
N ALA A 675 -52.53 9.38 11.43
CA ALA A 675 -51.66 8.81 10.40
C ALA A 675 -50.20 9.31 10.44
N SER A 676 -49.88 10.35 11.22
CA SER A 676 -48.53 10.89 11.38
C SER A 676 -48.31 11.41 12.80
N ARG A 677 -47.08 11.28 13.30
CA ARG A 677 -46.63 11.77 14.62
C ARG A 677 -45.21 12.34 14.53
N VAL A 678 -44.92 13.33 15.36
CA VAL A 678 -43.54 13.78 15.62
C VAL A 678 -43.01 13.01 16.84
N VAL A 679 -41.77 12.53 16.76
CA VAL A 679 -41.08 11.79 17.83
C VAL A 679 -39.68 12.38 18.01
N THR A 680 -39.41 12.94 19.19
CA THR A 680 -38.03 13.22 19.62
C THR A 680 -37.39 11.91 20.05
N VAL A 681 -36.30 11.54 19.41
CA VAL A 681 -35.60 10.26 19.66
C VAL A 681 -34.42 10.54 20.57
N GLU A 682 -34.52 10.21 21.85
CA GLU A 682 -33.43 10.36 22.84
C GLU A 682 -32.81 9.01 23.24
N ASP A 683 -33.58 7.93 23.16
CA ASP A 683 -33.17 6.53 23.27
C ASP A 683 -34.08 5.68 22.35
N SER A 684 -33.94 4.35 22.36
CA SER A 684 -34.75 3.42 21.57
C SER A 684 -36.23 3.50 21.91
N VAL A 685 -37.08 3.64 20.89
CA VAL A 685 -38.54 3.70 21.00
C VAL A 685 -39.13 2.38 20.48
N ALA A 686 -39.87 1.65 21.31
CA ALA A 686 -40.47 0.36 20.93
C ALA A 686 -42.01 0.40 20.77
N ASP A 687 -42.68 1.40 21.34
CA ASP A 687 -44.15 1.45 21.51
C ASP A 687 -44.81 2.53 20.62
N LEU A 688 -44.25 2.81 19.43
CA LEU A 688 -44.77 3.83 18.51
C LEU A 688 -46.01 3.32 17.74
N ASP A 689 -47.08 3.03 18.48
CA ASP A 689 -48.22 2.26 18.00
C ASP A 689 -49.26 3.11 17.26
N PHE A 690 -49.70 2.62 16.09
CA PHE A 690 -50.76 3.22 15.28
C PHE A 690 -51.98 2.30 15.26
N THR A 691 -53.17 2.88 15.43
CA THR A 691 -54.44 2.15 15.40
C THR A 691 -55.34 2.72 14.31
N ALA A 692 -55.79 1.85 13.41
CA ALA A 692 -56.78 2.17 12.39
C ALA A 692 -58.20 2.21 12.98
N VAL A 693 -59.04 3.03 12.38
CA VAL A 693 -60.51 2.90 12.49
C VAL A 693 -61.04 1.98 11.38
N GLU A 694 -62.25 1.48 11.58
CA GLU A 694 -63.06 0.79 10.56
C GLU A 694 -63.98 1.79 9.84
#